data_AF-A0A922CHI7-F1
#
_entry.id   AF-A0A922CHI7-F1
#
_cell.length_a   1.000
_cell.length_b   1.000
_cell.length_c   1.000
_cell.angle_alpha   90.00
_cell.angle_beta   90.00
_cell.angle_gamma   90.00
#
_symmetry.space_group_name_H-M   'P 1'
#
loop_
_entity.id
_entity.type
_entity.pdbx_description
1 polymer ?
#
loop_
_entity_poly.entity_id
_entity_poly.type
_entity_poly.pdbx_seq_one_letter_code
_entity_poly.pdbx_strand_id
1 'polypeptide(L)'
;MHILTSCFMICVIIFQLVFRHIVVCGHITYESVSHFLKDFLHEDREDVDVEVVFLHRKPPDLELEGLFKRHFTTVEFFQGTIMNPIDLQRVKVHEADACLVLANKYCQDPDAEDAANIMRVISIKNYSDDIRVIIQLMQYHNKAYLLNIPSWDWKQGDDVICLAELKLGFIAQSCLAPGFSTMMANLFAMRSFKTSPDTQAWQNDYLQGTGCEMYTETLSTSFTGMSFPQASELCFTKLKLLLLAIEIKGEEGADSKISINPRNAKIHANTQGFFIAQSADEVKRAWYYCKACHEDIKDETLIKKCKCKNLATFRKGVRAVQMVGRANDHHPPPTFTPPELPKKVHVRGEIARERGEDTSLINRNHRSAAPTTLLSPMANQLMNTTTTRQVNKVKPNVNRAPPDTNAQDQDTNYQAYHLAYEVKKLMPTSRSSGGNQNSNGVSLPAGLADDQSKDFDFEKTEMKYDSTGMFHWSPARNLEDCILDRNQAAMTVLNGHVVVCLFADPDSPLIGLRNLVMPLRASNFHYHELKHVVIVGSVEYIRREWKMLQNLPKISVLNGSPLSRADLRAVNVNLCDMCCILSAKVPSNDDPTLADKEAILASLNIKAMTFDDTIGVLSAGGNGSSAASLPGQPPAPVLLQRRGSVYGANVPMITELVNDSNVQFLDQDDDDDPDTELYLTQPFACGTAFAVSVLDSLMSTTYFNQNALTLIRSLITGGATPELELILAEGAGLRGGYSTPESLANRDRCRVGQISLYDGPLAQFGEAGKYGDLFVAALSTYGMLCIGLYRFRDTSSSCDASSKRYVITNPPDDFSLLPTDQVFVLMQFDPGVEYRSSRRAGSTGGGGGKDDAS
;
A
#
# COMPACT_ATOMS: atom_id res chain seq x y z
N MET A 1 -26.86 49.90 -14.01
CA MET A 1 -27.15 48.51 -13.60
C MET A 1 -26.69 47.47 -14.62
N HIS A 2 -27.15 47.45 -15.88
CA HIS A 2 -26.80 46.37 -16.84
C HIS A 2 -25.30 46.05 -17.00
N ILE A 3 -24.40 47.05 -16.95
CA ILE A 3 -22.95 46.79 -17.02
C ILE A 3 -22.43 46.08 -15.75
N LEU A 4 -22.99 46.37 -14.58
CA LEU A 4 -22.65 45.69 -13.33
C LEU A 4 -23.16 44.25 -13.33
N THR A 5 -24.38 43.97 -13.80
CA THR A 5 -24.85 42.58 -13.92
C THR A 5 -24.12 41.80 -15.01
N SER A 6 -23.75 42.43 -16.13
CA SER A 6 -22.89 41.78 -17.13
C SER A 6 -21.47 41.53 -16.63
N CYS A 7 -20.84 42.46 -15.89
CA CYS A 7 -19.56 42.21 -15.25
C CYS A 7 -19.67 41.14 -14.15
N PHE A 8 -20.73 41.11 -13.35
CA PHE A 8 -20.92 40.07 -12.33
C PHE A 8 -21.13 38.70 -12.98
N MET A 9 -21.94 38.61 -14.03
CA MET A 9 -22.18 37.36 -14.74
C MET A 9 -20.95 36.88 -15.54
N ILE A 10 -20.18 37.80 -16.12
CA ILE A 10 -18.87 37.47 -16.74
C ILE A 10 -17.85 37.09 -15.67
N CYS A 11 -17.85 37.71 -14.49
CA CYS A 11 -16.94 37.37 -13.41
C CYS A 11 -17.31 36.02 -12.78
N VAL A 12 -18.60 35.66 -12.67
CA VAL A 12 -19.09 34.33 -12.27
C VAL A 12 -18.77 33.27 -13.34
N ILE A 13 -18.96 33.57 -14.63
CA ILE A 13 -18.62 32.65 -15.73
C ILE A 13 -17.09 32.47 -15.86
N ILE A 14 -16.29 33.50 -15.55
CA ILE A 14 -14.82 33.40 -15.48
C ILE A 14 -14.37 32.69 -14.18
N PHE A 15 -15.09 32.85 -13.06
CA PHE A 15 -14.88 32.02 -11.86
C PHE A 15 -15.12 30.54 -12.17
N GLN A 16 -16.23 30.21 -12.83
CA GLN A 16 -16.55 28.84 -13.29
C GLN A 16 -15.63 28.30 -14.41
N LEU A 17 -14.61 29.05 -14.84
CA LEU A 17 -13.64 28.63 -15.86
C LEU A 17 -12.24 28.35 -15.29
N VAL A 18 -12.06 28.39 -13.96
CA VAL A 18 -10.72 28.26 -13.34
C VAL A 18 -10.64 27.23 -12.21
N PHE A 19 -11.71 26.97 -11.45
CA PHE A 19 -11.67 25.96 -10.39
C PHE A 19 -11.80 24.54 -10.95
N ARG A 20 -10.95 23.64 -10.45
CA ARG A 20 -11.07 22.19 -10.63
C ARG A 20 -12.05 21.66 -9.60
N HIS A 21 -12.82 20.63 -9.94
CA HIS A 21 -13.67 19.95 -8.95
C HIS A 21 -13.46 18.44 -8.95
N ILE A 22 -13.67 17.83 -7.78
CA ILE A 22 -13.73 16.38 -7.61
C ILE A 22 -15.15 15.94 -7.27
N VAL A 23 -15.52 14.72 -7.69
CA VAL A 23 -16.83 14.14 -7.40
C VAL A 23 -16.68 13.02 -6.38
N VAL A 24 -17.22 13.20 -5.17
CA VAL A 24 -17.18 12.20 -4.10
C VAL A 24 -18.51 11.47 -4.02
N CYS A 25 -18.48 10.14 -4.04
CA CYS A 25 -19.67 9.30 -3.98
C CYS A 25 -19.45 8.04 -3.13
N GLY A 26 -20.50 7.22 -2.97
CA GLY A 26 -20.46 6.00 -2.17
C GLY A 26 -21.05 6.18 -0.78
N HIS A 27 -20.34 5.72 0.25
CA HIS A 27 -20.77 5.80 1.65
C HIS A 27 -20.47 7.17 2.28
N ILE A 28 -21.45 8.06 2.21
CA ILE A 28 -21.37 9.44 2.68
C ILE A 28 -22.15 9.56 4.00
N THR A 29 -21.43 9.76 5.10
CA THR A 29 -21.94 9.98 6.46
C THR A 29 -21.18 11.15 7.11
N TYR A 30 -21.61 11.61 8.29
CA TYR A 30 -20.89 12.66 9.02
C TYR A 30 -19.42 12.26 9.31
N GLU A 31 -19.19 11.04 9.80
CA GLU A 31 -17.86 10.51 10.11
C GLU A 31 -16.96 10.45 8.87
N SER A 32 -17.40 9.78 7.80
CA SER A 32 -16.57 9.59 6.59
C SER A 32 -16.25 10.91 5.89
N VAL A 33 -17.20 11.85 5.87
CA VAL A 33 -17.00 13.19 5.31
C VAL A 33 -16.13 14.06 6.22
N SER A 34 -16.27 13.99 7.54
CA SER A 34 -15.46 14.80 8.47
C SER A 34 -13.99 14.40 8.43
N HIS A 35 -13.66 13.11 8.39
CA HIS A 35 -12.27 12.66 8.24
C HIS A 35 -11.70 13.08 6.89
N PHE A 36 -12.44 12.83 5.80
CA PHE A 36 -12.02 13.22 4.46
C PHE A 36 -11.76 14.74 4.34
N LEU A 37 -12.69 15.59 4.81
CA LEU A 37 -12.55 17.05 4.70
C LEU A 37 -11.44 17.62 5.61
N LYS A 38 -11.21 17.05 6.80
CA LYS A 38 -10.08 17.44 7.67
C LYS A 38 -8.74 17.32 6.92
N ASP A 39 -8.50 16.19 6.26
CA ASP A 39 -7.26 15.95 5.51
C ASP A 39 -7.23 16.67 4.15
N PHE A 40 -8.36 16.76 3.45
CA PHE A 40 -8.42 17.30 2.08
C PHE A 40 -8.34 18.83 2.02
N LEU A 41 -8.95 19.53 2.98
CA LEU A 41 -8.96 20.99 3.05
C LEU A 41 -8.02 21.54 4.15
N HIS A 42 -6.95 20.82 4.47
CA HIS A 42 -5.97 21.23 5.50
C HIS A 42 -5.19 22.48 5.08
N GLU A 43 -4.91 23.38 6.03
CA GLU A 43 -4.26 24.67 5.78
C GLU A 43 -2.83 24.55 5.21
N ASP A 44 -2.15 23.44 5.48
CA ASP A 44 -0.78 23.17 5.00
C ASP A 44 -0.71 22.70 3.52
N ARG A 45 -1.85 22.52 2.83
CA ARG A 45 -1.86 22.23 1.38
C ARG A 45 -1.68 23.51 0.57
N GLU A 46 -0.77 23.48 -0.41
CA GLU A 46 -0.57 24.62 -1.32
C GLU A 46 -1.66 24.74 -2.41
N ASP A 47 -2.22 23.62 -2.88
CA ASP A 47 -3.24 23.56 -3.94
C ASP A 47 -4.66 23.40 -3.35
N VAL A 48 -5.21 24.49 -2.78
CA VAL A 48 -6.55 24.50 -2.15
C VAL A 48 -7.68 24.91 -3.12
N ASP A 49 -7.34 25.25 -4.38
CA ASP A 49 -8.30 25.67 -5.43
C ASP A 49 -9.07 24.47 -6.06
N VAL A 50 -9.51 23.51 -5.24
CA VAL A 50 -10.27 22.32 -5.64
C VAL A 50 -11.62 22.25 -4.91
N GLU A 51 -12.72 22.34 -5.66
CA GLU A 51 -14.08 22.20 -5.14
C GLU A 51 -14.47 20.72 -4.96
N VAL A 52 -15.17 20.40 -3.86
CA VAL A 52 -15.60 19.04 -3.52
C VAL A 52 -17.10 18.87 -3.71
N VAL A 53 -17.51 18.06 -4.68
CA VAL A 53 -18.91 17.84 -5.03
C VAL A 53 -19.36 16.45 -4.54
N PHE A 54 -20.19 16.41 -3.50
CA PHE A 54 -20.75 15.16 -2.97
C PHE A 54 -22.02 14.75 -3.73
N LEU A 55 -22.10 13.50 -4.18
CA LEU A 55 -23.29 12.91 -4.82
C LEU A 55 -23.80 11.71 -4.02
N HIS A 56 -24.94 11.87 -3.32
CA HIS A 56 -25.56 10.81 -2.53
C HIS A 56 -27.08 10.71 -2.71
N ARG A 57 -27.64 9.51 -2.49
CA ARG A 57 -29.08 9.21 -2.74
C ARG A 57 -30.00 9.80 -1.68
N LYS A 58 -29.62 9.66 -0.42
CA LYS A 58 -30.33 10.24 0.72
C LYS A 58 -29.98 11.72 0.84
N PRO A 59 -30.89 12.58 1.33
CA PRO A 59 -30.50 13.92 1.79
C PRO A 59 -29.51 13.79 2.97
N PRO A 60 -28.68 14.82 3.22
CA PRO A 60 -27.79 14.85 4.37
C PRO A 60 -28.58 14.99 5.67
N ASP A 61 -28.06 14.39 6.74
CA ASP A 61 -28.58 14.60 8.10
C ASP A 61 -28.15 15.98 8.64
N LEU A 62 -28.79 16.47 9.72
CA LEU A 62 -28.59 17.83 10.24
C LEU A 62 -27.12 18.16 10.60
N GLU A 63 -26.36 17.18 11.07
CA GLU A 63 -24.94 17.31 11.40
C GLU A 63 -24.08 17.47 10.14
N LEU A 64 -24.39 16.70 9.09
CA LEU A 64 -23.73 16.77 7.79
C LEU A 64 -24.11 18.05 7.03
N GLU A 65 -25.37 18.52 7.13
CA GLU A 65 -25.74 19.87 6.69
C GLU A 65 -24.95 20.95 7.42
N GLY A 66 -24.73 20.79 8.73
CA GLY A 66 -23.93 21.69 9.54
C GLY A 66 -22.47 21.75 9.07
N LEU A 67 -21.90 20.59 8.72
CA LEU A 67 -20.55 20.48 8.16
C LEU A 67 -20.45 21.16 6.78
N PHE A 68 -21.37 20.88 5.86
CA PHE A 68 -21.39 21.55 4.54
C PHE A 68 -21.58 23.07 4.65
N LYS A 69 -22.38 23.56 5.59
CA LYS A 69 -22.54 25.00 5.85
C LYS A 69 -21.27 25.66 6.41
N ARG A 70 -20.37 24.93 7.08
CA ARG A 70 -19.06 25.43 7.50
C ARG A 70 -18.10 25.61 6.32
N HIS A 71 -18.15 24.70 5.34
CA HIS A 71 -17.29 24.70 4.15
C HIS A 71 -18.01 25.20 2.88
N PHE A 72 -18.94 26.15 3.03
CA PHE A 72 -19.86 26.58 1.97
C PHE A 72 -19.21 27.08 0.68
N THR A 73 -17.95 27.55 0.72
CA THR A 73 -17.22 28.03 -0.46
C THR A 73 -16.44 26.95 -1.20
N THR A 74 -16.29 25.76 -0.64
CA THR A 74 -15.46 24.67 -1.19
C THR A 74 -16.21 23.35 -1.33
N VAL A 75 -17.40 23.21 -0.74
CA VAL A 75 -18.16 21.95 -0.71
C VAL A 75 -19.60 22.15 -1.18
N GLU A 76 -20.00 21.40 -2.21
CA GLU A 76 -21.38 21.31 -2.69
C GLU A 76 -21.96 19.90 -2.49
N PHE A 77 -23.27 19.79 -2.30
CA PHE A 77 -23.98 18.51 -2.18
C PHE A 77 -25.13 18.41 -3.19
N PHE A 78 -25.18 17.30 -3.91
CA PHE A 78 -26.25 16.96 -4.85
C PHE A 78 -26.95 15.65 -4.47
N GLN A 79 -28.27 15.70 -4.36
CA GLN A 79 -29.08 14.50 -4.17
C GLN A 79 -29.27 13.75 -5.50
N GLY A 80 -28.73 12.54 -5.62
CA GLY A 80 -28.82 11.72 -6.83
C GLY A 80 -28.07 10.39 -6.72
N THR A 81 -27.83 9.71 -7.85
CA THR A 81 -27.10 8.44 -7.88
C THR A 81 -26.11 8.37 -9.03
N ILE A 82 -24.87 7.96 -8.74
CA ILE A 82 -23.81 7.76 -9.75
C ILE A 82 -24.21 6.73 -10.84
N MET A 83 -25.17 5.84 -10.54
CA MET A 83 -25.80 4.89 -11.48
C MET A 83 -26.70 5.54 -12.55
N ASN A 84 -26.98 6.84 -12.48
CA ASN A 84 -27.89 7.55 -13.38
C ASN A 84 -27.10 8.59 -14.20
N PRO A 85 -27.04 8.48 -15.54
CA PRO A 85 -26.24 9.40 -16.37
C PRO A 85 -26.73 10.85 -16.32
N ILE A 86 -28.00 11.10 -15.96
CA ILE A 86 -28.52 12.46 -15.77
C ILE A 86 -27.89 13.11 -14.53
N ASP A 87 -27.68 12.34 -13.46
CA ASP A 87 -27.01 12.85 -12.24
C ASP A 87 -25.51 13.07 -12.49
N LEU A 88 -24.86 12.20 -13.28
CA LEU A 88 -23.47 12.37 -13.73
C LEU A 88 -23.29 13.66 -14.56
N GLN A 89 -24.23 13.95 -15.45
CA GLN A 89 -24.23 15.20 -16.22
C GLN A 89 -24.44 16.42 -15.32
N ARG A 90 -25.32 16.33 -14.32
CA ARG A 90 -25.60 17.44 -13.38
C ARG A 90 -24.38 17.80 -12.52
N VAL A 91 -23.61 16.82 -12.06
CA VAL A 91 -22.34 17.05 -11.32
C VAL A 91 -21.11 17.17 -12.22
N LYS A 92 -21.32 17.31 -13.54
CA LYS A 92 -20.26 17.56 -14.54
C LYS A 92 -19.08 16.58 -14.46
N VAL A 93 -19.35 15.27 -14.34
CA VAL A 93 -18.28 14.25 -14.21
C VAL A 93 -17.23 14.33 -15.33
N HIS A 94 -17.64 14.66 -16.55
CA HIS A 94 -16.75 14.81 -17.71
C HIS A 94 -15.81 16.04 -17.66
N GLU A 95 -16.02 16.97 -16.73
CA GLU A 95 -15.13 18.12 -16.46
C GLU A 95 -14.39 17.97 -15.11
N ALA A 96 -14.69 16.91 -14.33
CA ALA A 96 -14.08 16.67 -13.03
C ALA A 96 -12.65 16.14 -13.15
N ASP A 97 -11.78 16.55 -12.22
CA ASP A 97 -10.37 16.13 -12.19
C ASP A 97 -10.20 14.68 -11.69
N ALA A 98 -11.06 14.25 -10.75
CA ALA A 98 -11.16 12.86 -10.30
C ALA A 98 -12.53 12.52 -9.69
N CYS A 99 -12.86 11.23 -9.64
CA CYS A 99 -13.99 10.71 -8.86
C CYS A 99 -13.50 9.81 -7.72
N LEU A 100 -13.97 10.08 -6.50
CA LEU A 100 -13.63 9.33 -5.28
C LEU A 100 -14.83 8.47 -4.86
N VAL A 101 -14.60 7.17 -4.63
CA VAL A 101 -15.63 6.21 -4.21
C VAL A 101 -15.32 5.71 -2.79
N LEU A 102 -16.07 6.20 -1.80
CA LEU A 102 -15.93 5.83 -0.38
C LEU A 102 -16.73 4.55 -0.05
N ALA A 103 -16.14 3.67 0.77
CA ALA A 103 -16.73 2.41 1.19
C ALA A 103 -17.24 2.46 2.64
N ASN A 104 -18.26 1.65 2.96
CA ASN A 104 -18.68 1.46 4.36
C ASN A 104 -17.75 0.45 5.05
N LYS A 105 -16.89 0.95 5.95
CA LYS A 105 -15.95 0.12 6.73
C LYS A 105 -16.64 -0.88 7.67
N TYR A 106 -17.85 -0.55 8.12
CA TYR A 106 -18.58 -1.27 9.16
C TYR A 106 -19.80 -2.01 8.58
N CYS A 107 -19.72 -2.45 7.33
CA CYS A 107 -20.76 -3.21 6.66
C CYS A 107 -20.85 -4.66 7.17
N GLN A 108 -22.06 -5.24 7.14
CA GLN A 108 -22.29 -6.64 7.52
C GLN A 108 -21.75 -7.64 6.50
N ASP A 109 -21.79 -7.26 5.21
CA ASP A 109 -21.28 -8.04 4.08
C ASP A 109 -20.30 -7.17 3.27
N PRO A 110 -18.99 -7.33 3.50
CA PRO A 110 -17.95 -6.60 2.77
C PRO A 110 -17.94 -6.87 1.26
N ASP A 111 -18.30 -8.08 0.83
CA ASP A 111 -18.33 -8.45 -0.59
C ASP A 111 -19.50 -7.78 -1.31
N ALA A 112 -20.64 -7.59 -0.64
CA ALA A 112 -21.77 -6.84 -1.18
C ALA A 112 -21.51 -5.33 -1.32
N GLU A 113 -20.83 -4.69 -0.36
CA GLU A 113 -20.46 -3.27 -0.48
C GLU A 113 -19.38 -3.06 -1.55
N ASP A 114 -18.39 -3.94 -1.64
CA ASP A 114 -17.39 -3.93 -2.72
C ASP A 114 -18.03 -4.10 -4.10
N ALA A 115 -18.94 -5.06 -4.26
CA ALA A 115 -19.71 -5.23 -5.50
C ALA A 115 -20.52 -3.97 -5.85
N ALA A 116 -21.11 -3.30 -4.85
CA ALA A 116 -21.79 -2.03 -5.07
C ALA A 116 -20.80 -0.93 -5.52
N ASN A 117 -19.60 -0.85 -4.93
CA ASN A 117 -18.56 0.11 -5.31
C ASN A 117 -18.02 -0.14 -6.73
N ILE A 118 -17.75 -1.40 -7.10
CA ILE A 118 -17.34 -1.78 -8.45
C ILE A 118 -18.40 -1.37 -9.49
N MET A 119 -19.69 -1.57 -9.19
CA MET A 119 -20.78 -1.10 -10.05
C MET A 119 -20.86 0.43 -10.16
N ARG A 120 -20.48 1.18 -9.11
CA ARG A 120 -20.34 2.66 -9.15
C ARG A 120 -19.23 3.06 -10.14
N VAL A 121 -18.06 2.41 -10.07
CA VAL A 121 -16.92 2.62 -11.01
C VAL A 121 -17.32 2.31 -12.45
N ILE A 122 -17.97 1.17 -12.70
CA ILE A 122 -18.46 0.81 -14.04
C ILE A 122 -19.40 1.90 -14.60
N SER A 123 -20.28 2.47 -13.76
CA SER A 123 -21.17 3.56 -14.19
C SER A 123 -20.41 4.84 -14.58
N ILE A 124 -19.39 5.21 -13.80
CA ILE A 124 -18.52 6.37 -14.07
C ILE A 124 -17.75 6.14 -15.39
N LYS A 125 -17.02 5.03 -15.49
CA LYS A 125 -16.16 4.67 -16.63
C LYS A 125 -16.92 4.38 -17.93
N ASN A 126 -18.22 4.10 -17.85
CA ASN A 126 -19.12 4.02 -19.02
C ASN A 126 -19.64 5.39 -19.49
N TYR A 127 -19.59 6.42 -18.64
CA TYR A 127 -20.02 7.79 -18.98
C TYR A 127 -18.83 8.65 -19.43
N SER A 128 -17.67 8.50 -18.80
CA SER A 128 -16.40 9.09 -19.17
C SER A 128 -15.30 8.05 -18.92
N ASP A 129 -14.57 7.68 -19.95
CA ASP A 129 -13.48 6.69 -19.90
C ASP A 129 -12.19 7.31 -19.34
N ASP A 130 -11.82 8.49 -19.82
CA ASP A 130 -10.59 9.22 -19.47
C ASP A 130 -10.54 9.80 -18.01
N ILE A 131 -11.62 9.69 -17.22
CA ILE A 131 -11.64 10.23 -15.85
C ILE A 131 -10.86 9.34 -14.88
N ARG A 132 -10.03 9.95 -14.03
CA ARG A 132 -9.35 9.28 -12.93
C ARG A 132 -10.33 8.84 -11.83
N VAL A 133 -10.32 7.56 -11.46
CA VAL A 133 -11.20 7.02 -10.39
C VAL A 133 -10.38 6.40 -9.26
N ILE A 134 -10.60 6.87 -8.03
CA ILE A 134 -10.00 6.30 -6.81
C ILE A 134 -11.10 5.63 -5.99
N ILE A 135 -10.94 4.34 -5.70
CA ILE A 135 -11.95 3.51 -5.04
C ILE A 135 -11.38 2.84 -3.78
N GLN A 136 -12.14 2.92 -2.68
CA GLN A 136 -11.94 2.06 -1.52
C GLN A 136 -12.59 0.69 -1.75
N LEU A 137 -11.85 -0.38 -1.46
CA LEU A 137 -12.38 -1.75 -1.36
C LEU A 137 -12.09 -2.32 0.03
N MET A 138 -13.02 -3.10 0.56
CA MET A 138 -12.86 -3.85 1.79
C MET A 138 -11.94 -5.05 1.58
N GLN A 139 -12.21 -5.87 0.56
CA GLN A 139 -11.56 -7.16 0.35
C GLN A 139 -10.58 -7.16 -0.83
N TYR A 140 -9.48 -7.91 -0.67
CA TYR A 140 -8.43 -7.98 -1.69
C TYR A 140 -8.86 -8.72 -2.96
N HIS A 141 -9.62 -9.82 -2.84
CA HIS A 141 -10.04 -10.60 -4.02
C HIS A 141 -11.00 -9.83 -4.94
N ASN A 142 -11.75 -8.86 -4.41
CA ASN A 142 -12.67 -8.03 -5.22
C ASN A 142 -11.92 -7.05 -6.15
N LYS A 143 -10.66 -6.72 -5.86
CA LYS A 143 -9.79 -5.90 -6.73
C LYS A 143 -9.64 -6.50 -8.13
N ALA A 144 -9.67 -7.83 -8.24
CA ALA A 144 -9.60 -8.55 -9.52
C ALA A 144 -10.68 -8.10 -10.52
N TYR A 145 -11.87 -7.73 -10.05
CA TYR A 145 -12.97 -7.31 -10.94
C TYR A 145 -12.74 -5.95 -11.59
N LEU A 146 -11.99 -5.03 -10.94
CA LEU A 146 -11.64 -3.73 -11.52
C LEU A 146 -10.65 -3.89 -12.67
N LEU A 147 -9.67 -4.81 -12.55
CA LEU A 147 -8.70 -5.11 -13.61
C LEU A 147 -9.33 -5.71 -14.88
N ASN A 148 -10.58 -6.17 -14.81
CA ASN A 148 -11.35 -6.66 -15.96
C ASN A 148 -12.15 -5.56 -16.69
N ILE A 149 -12.14 -4.32 -16.18
CA ILE A 149 -12.83 -3.17 -16.82
C ILE A 149 -11.91 -2.61 -17.93
N PRO A 150 -12.33 -2.56 -19.21
CA PRO A 150 -11.44 -2.15 -20.31
C PRO A 150 -10.91 -0.71 -20.24
N SER A 151 -11.65 0.19 -19.58
CA SER A 151 -11.29 1.60 -19.37
C SER A 151 -10.69 1.88 -17.99
N TRP A 152 -10.27 0.84 -17.26
CA TRP A 152 -9.50 0.97 -16.03
C TRP A 152 -8.00 0.97 -16.35
N ASP A 153 -7.32 2.09 -16.13
CA ASP A 153 -5.89 2.25 -16.40
C ASP A 153 -5.15 2.88 -15.20
N TRP A 154 -4.37 2.04 -14.51
CA TRP A 154 -3.52 2.46 -13.41
C TRP A 154 -2.45 3.49 -13.81
N LYS A 155 -2.10 3.58 -15.11
CA LYS A 155 -1.17 4.60 -15.63
C LYS A 155 -1.82 5.98 -15.70
N GLN A 156 -3.15 6.05 -15.85
CA GLN A 156 -3.94 7.29 -15.80
C GLN A 156 -4.26 7.70 -14.35
N GLY A 157 -3.90 6.88 -13.36
CA GLY A 157 -4.14 7.13 -11.94
C GLY A 157 -5.40 6.50 -11.39
N ASP A 158 -5.98 5.52 -12.08
CA ASP A 158 -7.04 4.70 -11.49
C ASP A 158 -6.46 3.84 -10.36
N ASP A 159 -6.76 4.23 -9.12
CA ASP A 159 -6.14 3.70 -7.90
C ASP A 159 -7.14 2.94 -7.03
N VAL A 160 -6.70 1.83 -6.43
CA VAL A 160 -7.51 1.01 -5.51
C VAL A 160 -6.89 1.01 -4.12
N ILE A 161 -7.62 1.54 -3.15
CA ILE A 161 -7.26 1.52 -1.74
C ILE A 161 -7.97 0.32 -1.09
N CYS A 162 -7.28 -0.84 -1.07
CA CYS A 162 -7.80 -2.03 -0.41
C CYS A 162 -7.51 -1.98 1.10
N LEU A 163 -8.55 -1.80 1.92
CA LEU A 163 -8.41 -1.62 3.36
C LEU A 163 -7.86 -2.88 4.06
N ALA A 164 -8.30 -4.08 3.70
CA ALA A 164 -7.73 -5.32 4.25
C ALA A 164 -6.27 -5.54 3.85
N GLU A 165 -5.86 -5.14 2.65
CA GLU A 165 -4.45 -5.21 2.20
C GLU A 165 -3.57 -4.26 3.03
N LEU A 166 -3.99 -3.01 3.16
CA LEU A 166 -3.22 -1.97 3.84
C LEU A 166 -3.17 -2.20 5.35
N LYS A 167 -4.32 -2.43 6.01
CA LYS A 167 -4.42 -2.74 7.44
C LYS A 167 -3.47 -3.87 7.85
N LEU A 168 -3.62 -5.02 7.19
CA LEU A 168 -2.85 -6.22 7.54
C LEU A 168 -1.37 -6.08 7.12
N GLY A 169 -1.08 -5.30 6.07
CA GLY A 169 0.28 -4.92 5.69
C GLY A 169 1.00 -4.08 6.75
N PHE A 170 0.35 -3.06 7.31
CA PHE A 170 0.92 -2.24 8.40
C PHE A 170 1.14 -3.06 9.68
N ILE A 171 0.19 -3.94 10.04
CA ILE A 171 0.33 -4.86 11.17
C ILE A 171 1.48 -5.86 10.92
N ALA A 172 1.61 -6.40 9.69
CA ALA A 172 2.68 -7.30 9.31
C ALA A 172 4.07 -6.65 9.40
N GLN A 173 4.25 -5.44 8.88
CA GLN A 173 5.52 -4.70 9.03
C GLN A 173 5.81 -4.38 10.50
N SER A 174 4.79 -4.11 11.31
CA SER A 174 4.96 -3.88 12.76
C SER A 174 5.41 -5.15 13.50
N CYS A 175 5.11 -6.35 13.00
CA CYS A 175 5.69 -7.60 13.51
C CYS A 175 7.19 -7.73 13.22
N LEU A 176 7.71 -6.99 12.23
CA LEU A 176 9.14 -6.93 11.90
C LEU A 176 9.84 -5.80 12.67
N ALA A 177 9.18 -4.65 12.80
CA ALA A 177 9.64 -3.45 13.50
C ALA A 177 8.47 -2.78 14.27
N PRO A 178 8.29 -3.08 15.59
CA PRO A 178 7.26 -2.46 16.42
C PRO A 178 7.19 -0.93 16.31
N GLY A 179 6.00 -0.35 16.20
CA GLY A 179 5.81 1.09 15.97
C GLY A 179 5.86 1.54 14.51
N PHE A 180 6.23 0.68 13.57
CA PHE A 180 6.26 1.04 12.15
C PHE A 180 4.89 1.46 11.58
N SER A 181 3.79 0.83 12.04
CA SER A 181 2.42 1.23 11.69
C SER A 181 2.14 2.70 12.01
N THR A 182 2.44 3.13 13.23
CA THR A 182 2.29 4.53 13.71
C THR A 182 3.17 5.48 12.91
N MET A 183 4.45 5.13 12.69
CA MET A 183 5.37 5.95 11.90
C MET A 183 4.80 6.22 10.50
N MET A 184 4.32 5.19 9.82
CA MET A 184 3.71 5.34 8.50
C MET A 184 2.36 6.06 8.55
N ALA A 185 1.50 5.77 9.53
CA ALA A 185 0.19 6.43 9.69
C ALA A 185 0.31 7.94 9.93
N ASN A 186 1.41 8.38 10.54
CA ASN A 186 1.72 9.80 10.73
C ASN A 186 2.20 10.45 9.42
N LEU A 187 2.90 9.71 8.55
CA LEU A 187 3.49 10.22 7.30
C LEU A 187 2.49 10.50 6.15
N PHE A 188 1.23 10.07 6.27
CA PHE A 188 0.20 10.25 5.23
C PHE A 188 -1.10 10.91 5.70
N ALA A 189 -1.21 11.24 6.98
CA ALA A 189 -2.29 12.03 7.56
C ALA A 189 -1.79 13.47 7.76
N MET A 190 -2.56 14.47 7.34
CA MET A 190 -2.11 15.86 7.45
C MET A 190 -2.33 16.39 8.86
N ARG A 191 -1.28 16.92 9.47
CA ARG A 191 -1.31 17.35 10.88
C ARG A 191 -0.48 18.59 11.13
N SER A 192 -1.16 19.66 11.51
CA SER A 192 -0.49 20.84 12.07
C SER A 192 0.01 20.53 13.49
N PHE A 193 1.33 20.64 13.71
CA PHE A 193 1.92 20.47 15.02
C PHE A 193 2.13 21.83 15.71
N LYS A 194 1.91 21.87 17.03
CA LYS A 194 2.25 23.02 17.89
C LYS A 194 2.93 22.47 19.14
N THR A 195 4.26 22.53 19.16
CA THR A 195 5.02 22.22 20.38
C THR A 195 4.75 23.29 21.43
N SER A 196 4.70 22.89 22.70
CA SER A 196 4.52 23.82 23.81
C SER A 196 5.47 23.49 24.95
N PRO A 197 5.96 24.48 25.72
CA PRO A 197 6.83 24.25 26.86
C PRO A 197 6.11 23.57 28.03
N ASP A 198 4.78 23.58 28.05
CA ASP A 198 3.93 22.93 29.06
C ASP A 198 3.63 21.45 28.72
N THR A 199 3.89 21.04 27.47
CA THR A 199 3.71 19.67 26.97
C THR A 199 4.87 18.76 27.41
N GLN A 200 4.60 17.48 27.68
CA GLN A 200 5.63 16.55 28.14
C GLN A 200 6.74 16.36 27.08
N ALA A 201 7.98 16.11 27.52
CA ALA A 201 9.13 16.02 26.61
C ALA A 201 8.96 14.96 25.50
N TRP A 202 8.44 13.76 25.85
CA TRP A 202 8.19 12.69 24.89
C TRP A 202 7.08 13.05 23.89
N GLN A 203 6.06 13.80 24.32
CA GLN A 203 4.98 14.30 23.45
C GLN A 203 5.53 15.34 22.47
N ASN A 204 6.40 16.25 22.90
CA ASN A 204 7.04 17.23 22.00
C ASN A 204 7.94 16.55 20.94
N ASP A 205 8.77 15.57 21.34
CA ASP A 205 9.57 14.73 20.42
C ASP A 205 8.66 13.99 19.41
N TYR A 206 7.58 13.39 19.88
CA TYR A 206 6.60 12.69 19.04
C TYR A 206 5.90 13.64 18.06
N LEU A 207 5.38 14.78 18.55
CA LEU A 207 4.67 15.79 17.76
C LEU A 207 5.53 16.34 16.63
N GLN A 208 6.82 16.58 16.85
CA GLN A 208 7.75 16.98 15.81
C GLN A 208 7.83 15.95 14.66
N GLY A 209 7.75 14.66 14.99
CA GLY A 209 7.66 13.58 14.01
C GLY A 209 6.27 13.41 13.38
N THR A 210 5.19 13.89 14.01
CA THR A 210 3.83 13.85 13.42
C THR A 210 3.61 14.88 12.33
N GLY A 211 4.34 16.00 12.34
CA GLY A 211 4.30 17.01 11.28
C GLY A 211 5.19 16.68 10.07
N CYS A 212 5.69 15.45 9.96
CA CYS A 212 6.46 15.00 8.80
C CYS A 212 5.54 14.27 7.83
N GLU A 213 5.61 14.59 6.54
CA GLU A 213 4.77 14.04 5.47
C GLU A 213 5.61 13.48 4.31
N MET A 214 4.98 12.64 3.47
CA MET A 214 5.59 12.09 2.26
C MET A 214 5.33 12.94 1.01
N TYR A 215 6.40 13.47 0.44
CA TYR A 215 6.38 14.31 -0.76
C TYR A 215 7.14 13.69 -1.94
N THR A 216 6.78 14.10 -3.15
CA THR A 216 7.48 13.75 -4.40
C THR A 216 7.94 15.01 -5.11
N GLU A 217 9.22 15.06 -5.50
CA GLU A 217 9.79 16.22 -6.20
C GLU A 217 10.91 15.77 -7.15
N THR A 218 11.17 16.54 -8.20
CA THR A 218 12.22 16.24 -9.16
C THR A 218 13.59 16.63 -8.59
N LEU A 219 14.56 15.73 -8.66
CA LEU A 219 15.94 16.03 -8.27
C LEU A 219 16.59 17.00 -9.27
N SER A 220 17.34 17.99 -8.77
CA SER A 220 18.04 18.94 -9.64
C SER A 220 19.12 18.28 -10.50
N THR A 221 19.54 18.99 -11.56
CA THR A 221 20.63 18.52 -12.44
C THR A 221 21.98 18.36 -11.71
N SER A 222 22.14 18.93 -10.51
CA SER A 222 23.35 18.74 -9.68
C SER A 222 23.53 17.31 -9.18
N PHE A 223 22.43 16.57 -9.01
CA PHE A 223 22.46 15.17 -8.54
C PHE A 223 22.75 14.17 -9.66
N THR A 224 22.74 14.59 -10.93
CA THR A 224 22.90 13.69 -12.07
C THR A 224 24.27 13.00 -12.05
N GLY A 225 24.27 11.67 -12.00
CA GLY A 225 25.48 10.84 -11.97
C GLY A 225 26.02 10.52 -10.56
N MET A 226 25.47 11.12 -9.50
CA MET A 226 25.72 10.71 -8.12
C MET A 226 25.08 9.33 -7.86
N SER A 227 25.63 8.56 -6.92
CA SER A 227 24.94 7.39 -6.39
C SER A 227 23.83 7.81 -5.42
N PHE A 228 22.81 6.96 -5.24
CA PHE A 228 21.73 7.23 -4.28
C PHE A 228 22.25 7.53 -2.86
N PRO A 229 23.18 6.75 -2.25
CA PRO A 229 23.71 7.07 -0.92
C PRO A 229 24.35 8.47 -0.82
N GLN A 230 25.13 8.88 -1.83
CA GLN A 230 25.76 10.21 -1.87
C GLN A 230 24.73 11.34 -1.97
N ALA A 231 23.64 11.11 -2.70
CA ALA A 231 22.55 12.08 -2.80
C ALA A 231 21.72 12.15 -1.52
N SER A 232 21.40 11.02 -0.89
CA SER A 232 20.69 10.99 0.40
C SER A 232 21.52 11.62 1.53
N GLU A 233 22.84 11.39 1.57
CA GLU A 233 23.76 12.10 2.48
C GLU A 233 23.70 13.63 2.27
N LEU A 234 23.75 14.10 1.01
CA LEU A 234 23.65 15.52 0.70
C LEU A 234 22.28 16.09 1.06
N CYS A 235 21.19 15.41 0.71
CA CYS A 235 19.83 15.84 1.05
C CYS A 235 19.65 15.95 2.56
N PHE A 236 20.12 14.98 3.34
CA PHE A 236 19.99 15.00 4.79
C PHE A 236 20.86 16.09 5.44
N THR A 237 22.16 16.13 5.13
CA THR A 237 23.11 17.04 5.79
C THR A 237 23.01 18.50 5.36
N LYS A 238 22.70 18.77 4.08
CA LYS A 238 22.66 20.14 3.51
C LYS A 238 21.27 20.68 3.26
N LEU A 239 20.29 19.83 2.96
CA LEU A 239 18.92 20.27 2.67
C LEU A 239 17.94 19.99 3.83
N LYS A 240 18.35 19.22 4.84
CA LYS A 240 17.47 18.71 5.92
C LYS A 240 16.28 17.88 5.39
N LEU A 241 16.49 17.17 4.28
CA LEU A 241 15.48 16.35 3.60
C LEU A 241 15.86 14.87 3.63
N LEU A 242 14.95 14.01 4.09
CA LEU A 242 15.16 12.56 4.10
C LEU A 242 14.70 11.92 2.79
N LEU A 243 15.64 11.62 1.89
CA LEU A 243 15.38 10.94 0.61
C LEU A 243 15.25 9.42 0.81
N LEU A 244 14.03 8.88 0.68
CA LEU A 244 13.70 7.46 0.86
C LEU A 244 13.89 6.59 -0.39
N ALA A 245 13.43 7.09 -1.54
CA ALA A 245 13.30 6.33 -2.76
C ALA A 245 13.48 7.22 -4.00
N ILE A 246 13.76 6.59 -5.15
CA ILE A 246 13.82 7.26 -6.45
C ILE A 246 13.05 6.48 -7.52
N GLU A 247 12.51 7.21 -8.49
CA GLU A 247 11.94 6.65 -9.72
C GLU A 247 13.07 6.24 -10.68
N ILE A 248 13.19 4.94 -10.98
CA ILE A 248 14.09 4.42 -12.00
C ILE A 248 13.28 4.16 -13.26
N LYS A 249 13.57 4.92 -14.32
CA LYS A 249 12.95 4.77 -15.65
C LYS A 249 13.53 3.54 -16.34
N GLY A 250 12.68 2.66 -16.84
CA GLY A 250 13.08 1.48 -17.60
C GLY A 250 13.75 1.85 -18.94
N GLU A 251 14.60 0.97 -19.45
CA GLU A 251 15.08 1.06 -20.82
C GLU A 251 13.98 0.63 -21.81
N GLU A 252 14.00 1.18 -23.02
CA GLU A 252 13.13 0.82 -24.17
C GLU A 252 11.62 0.67 -23.89
N GLY A 253 11.05 1.57 -23.08
CA GLY A 253 9.59 1.66 -22.88
C GLY A 253 9.03 0.70 -21.82
N ALA A 254 9.90 0.05 -21.05
CA ALA A 254 9.51 -0.59 -19.79
C ALA A 254 9.05 0.46 -18.76
N ASP A 255 8.06 0.09 -17.94
CA ASP A 255 7.44 1.00 -16.96
C ASP A 255 8.43 1.50 -15.90
N SER A 256 8.24 2.75 -15.45
CA SER A 256 9.00 3.34 -14.34
C SER A 256 8.82 2.52 -13.06
N LYS A 257 9.93 2.15 -12.42
CA LYS A 257 9.95 1.39 -11.17
C LYS A 257 10.41 2.28 -10.02
N ILE A 258 9.57 2.42 -8.99
CA ILE A 258 9.97 3.04 -7.72
C ILE A 258 10.98 2.10 -7.02
N SER A 259 12.14 2.62 -6.65
CA SER A 259 13.19 1.88 -5.97
C SER A 259 13.52 2.50 -4.62
N ILE A 260 13.33 1.71 -3.56
CA ILE A 260 13.47 2.13 -2.15
C ILE A 260 14.90 1.82 -1.69
N ASN A 261 15.64 2.83 -1.24
CA ASN A 261 17.05 2.76 -0.83
C ASN A 261 17.97 1.89 -1.75
N PRO A 262 18.08 2.20 -3.06
CA PRO A 262 18.89 1.41 -3.99
C PRO A 262 20.40 1.53 -3.76
N ARG A 263 21.11 0.40 -3.67
CA ARG A 263 22.56 0.33 -3.40
C ARG A 263 23.43 1.04 -4.45
N ASN A 264 23.26 0.69 -5.73
CA ASN A 264 24.16 1.10 -6.82
C ASN A 264 23.47 1.97 -7.90
N ALA A 265 22.22 2.37 -7.70
CA ALA A 265 21.53 3.21 -8.68
C ALA A 265 22.18 4.59 -8.75
N LYS A 266 22.43 5.06 -9.97
CA LYS A 266 22.84 6.44 -10.24
C LYS A 266 21.61 7.27 -10.54
N ILE A 267 21.60 8.51 -10.06
CA ILE A 267 20.51 9.44 -10.35
C ILE A 267 20.66 9.94 -11.78
N HIS A 268 19.59 9.80 -12.57
CA HIS A 268 19.51 10.31 -13.93
C HIS A 268 18.90 11.72 -13.93
N ALA A 269 18.99 12.42 -15.07
CA ALA A 269 18.34 13.71 -15.21
C ALA A 269 16.82 13.55 -15.21
N ASN A 270 16.11 14.41 -14.47
CA ASN A 270 14.65 14.35 -14.27
C ASN A 270 14.19 13.02 -13.64
N THR A 271 14.95 12.49 -12.67
CA THR A 271 14.48 11.45 -11.73
C THR A 271 13.64 12.11 -10.64
N GLN A 272 12.44 11.55 -10.37
CA GLN A 272 11.65 11.92 -9.21
C GLN A 272 12.21 11.26 -7.94
N GLY A 273 12.38 12.03 -6.88
CA GLY A 273 12.74 11.58 -5.54
C GLY A 273 11.52 11.59 -4.61
N PHE A 274 11.49 10.67 -3.67
CA PHE A 274 10.48 10.56 -2.62
C PHE A 274 11.11 10.96 -1.29
N PHE A 275 10.55 11.98 -0.64
CA PHE A 275 11.12 12.61 0.53
C PHE A 275 10.16 12.54 1.72
N ILE A 276 10.74 12.49 2.93
CA ILE A 276 10.06 12.91 4.16
C ILE A 276 10.57 14.31 4.51
N ALA A 277 9.64 15.24 4.76
CA ALA A 277 9.90 16.62 5.18
C ALA A 277 8.70 17.19 5.94
N GLN A 278 8.83 18.39 6.53
CA GLN A 278 7.74 19.05 7.25
C GLN A 278 6.79 19.88 6.35
N SER A 279 7.18 20.18 5.11
CA SER A 279 6.33 20.92 4.17
C SER A 279 6.74 20.70 2.70
N ALA A 280 5.82 20.98 1.78
CA ALA A 280 6.10 20.92 0.34
C ALA A 280 7.17 21.94 -0.11
N ASP A 281 7.17 23.18 0.43
CA ASP A 281 8.16 24.20 0.08
C ASP A 281 9.59 23.80 0.47
N GLU A 282 9.75 23.11 1.60
CA GLU A 282 11.03 22.54 2.01
C GLU A 282 11.60 21.55 0.98
N VAL A 283 10.75 20.75 0.34
CA VAL A 283 11.19 19.74 -0.62
C VAL A 283 11.63 20.38 -1.95
N LYS A 284 11.06 21.53 -2.33
CA LYS A 284 11.51 22.32 -3.50
C LYS A 284 12.99 22.72 -3.44
N ARG A 285 13.60 22.75 -2.24
CA ARG A 285 15.06 22.92 -2.07
C ARG A 285 15.86 21.88 -2.86
N ALA A 286 15.38 20.62 -2.96
CA ALA A 286 16.00 19.56 -3.74
C ALA A 286 16.02 19.83 -5.25
N TRP A 287 15.01 20.52 -5.78
CA TRP A 287 14.96 20.97 -7.18
C TRP A 287 15.81 22.22 -7.43
N TYR A 288 15.85 23.16 -6.48
CA TYR A 288 16.63 24.39 -6.60
C TYR A 288 18.13 24.24 -6.30
N TYR A 289 18.54 23.14 -5.66
CA TYR A 289 19.93 22.93 -5.26
C TYR A 289 20.90 22.95 -6.46
N CYS A 290 21.82 23.90 -6.46
CA CYS A 290 22.85 24.03 -7.49
C CYS A 290 24.23 24.08 -6.82
N LYS A 291 25.07 23.06 -7.08
CA LYS A 291 26.38 22.93 -6.43
C LYS A 291 27.21 24.23 -6.51
N ALA A 292 27.40 24.77 -7.72
CA ALA A 292 28.16 26.01 -7.94
C ALA A 292 27.55 27.28 -7.34
N CYS A 293 26.24 27.27 -7.03
CA CYS A 293 25.52 28.41 -6.48
C CYS A 293 25.32 28.28 -4.94
N HIS A 294 25.28 27.07 -4.36
CA HIS A 294 24.82 26.80 -2.97
C HIS A 294 25.75 25.90 -2.09
N GLU A 295 26.89 25.41 -2.58
CA GLU A 295 27.75 24.45 -1.83
C GLU A 295 28.24 24.99 -0.47
N ASP A 296 28.59 26.28 -0.38
CA ASP A 296 29.07 26.94 0.84
C ASP A 296 27.96 27.43 1.80
N ILE A 297 26.69 27.28 1.42
CA ILE A 297 25.57 27.70 2.26
C ILE A 297 25.46 26.73 3.47
N LYS A 298 25.23 27.31 4.65
CA LYS A 298 25.00 26.61 5.92
C LYS A 298 23.55 26.64 6.40
N ASP A 299 22.80 27.65 5.98
CA ASP A 299 21.40 27.87 6.34
C ASP A 299 20.52 27.46 5.15
N GLU A 300 19.79 26.36 5.33
CA GLU A 300 18.92 25.75 4.34
C GLU A 300 17.82 26.68 3.80
N THR A 301 17.41 27.71 4.56
CA THR A 301 16.38 28.67 4.13
C THR A 301 16.84 29.60 3.00
N LEU A 302 18.16 29.71 2.79
CA LEU A 302 18.76 30.51 1.73
C LEU A 302 18.84 29.76 0.38
N ILE A 303 18.52 28.46 0.35
CA ILE A 303 18.59 27.61 -0.86
C ILE A 303 17.36 27.86 -1.74
N LYS A 304 17.42 28.94 -2.53
CA LYS A 304 16.34 29.39 -3.43
C LYS A 304 16.70 29.23 -4.90
N LYS A 305 15.72 29.40 -5.79
CA LYS A 305 15.89 29.27 -7.25
C LYS A 305 17.03 30.14 -7.78
N CYS A 306 18.15 29.51 -8.12
CA CYS A 306 19.34 30.18 -8.58
C CYS A 306 19.24 30.67 -10.05
N LYS A 307 20.07 31.66 -10.41
CA LYS A 307 20.21 32.15 -11.80
C LYS A 307 21.19 31.31 -12.64
N CYS A 308 21.79 30.28 -12.04
CA CYS A 308 22.58 29.25 -12.70
C CYS A 308 21.69 28.52 -13.76
N LYS A 309 21.62 29.02 -15.01
CA LYS A 309 20.81 28.41 -16.10
C LYS A 309 21.19 26.93 -16.26
N ASN A 310 20.20 26.04 -16.30
CA ASN A 310 20.37 24.59 -16.51
C ASN A 310 21.24 24.29 -17.76
N LEU A 311 22.55 24.14 -17.54
CA LEU A 311 23.56 24.16 -18.61
C LEU A 311 23.52 22.88 -19.47
N ALA A 312 22.96 21.80 -18.93
CA ALA A 312 22.76 20.52 -19.61
C ALA A 312 21.83 20.66 -20.83
N THR A 313 20.74 21.42 -20.71
CA THR A 313 19.77 21.62 -21.80
C THR A 313 20.38 22.40 -22.96
N PHE A 314 21.23 23.38 -22.65
CA PHE A 314 21.86 24.22 -23.68
C PHE A 314 22.95 23.48 -24.48
N ARG A 315 23.69 22.54 -23.86
CA ARG A 315 24.73 21.76 -24.57
C ARG A 315 24.16 20.83 -25.66
N LYS A 316 22.94 20.31 -25.51
CA LYS A 316 22.25 19.58 -26.59
C LYS A 316 21.78 20.53 -27.71
N GLY A 317 21.26 21.71 -27.37
CA GLY A 317 20.86 22.72 -28.36
C GLY A 317 22.03 23.26 -29.19
N VAL A 318 23.18 23.56 -28.57
CA VAL A 318 24.35 24.10 -29.29
C VAL A 318 24.95 23.09 -30.27
N ARG A 319 24.95 21.78 -29.96
CA ARG A 319 25.38 20.75 -30.93
C ARG A 319 24.46 20.64 -32.15
N ALA A 320 23.16 20.92 -32.01
CA ALA A 320 22.24 20.94 -33.16
C ALA A 320 22.44 22.18 -34.05
N VAL A 321 22.76 23.34 -33.47
CA VAL A 321 23.00 24.58 -34.22
C VAL A 321 24.35 24.58 -34.96
N GLN A 322 25.36 23.87 -34.45
CA GLN A 322 26.72 23.93 -35.00
C GLN A 322 26.96 23.09 -36.27
N MET A 323 25.96 22.35 -36.78
CA MET A 323 26.04 21.59 -38.04
C MET A 323 25.29 22.22 -39.23
N VAL A 324 24.60 23.35 -39.06
CA VAL A 324 23.85 24.04 -40.14
C VAL A 324 24.59 25.30 -40.66
N GLY A 325 25.71 25.66 -40.05
CA GLY A 325 26.46 26.90 -40.34
C GLY A 325 27.50 26.86 -41.47
N ARG A 326 27.22 26.23 -42.62
CA ARG A 326 28.10 26.28 -43.82
C ARG A 326 27.34 26.20 -45.16
N ALA A 327 26.65 27.28 -45.54
CA ALA A 327 26.36 27.60 -46.94
C ALA A 327 25.98 29.09 -47.13
N ASN A 328 26.56 29.71 -48.17
CA ASN A 328 26.21 31.01 -48.79
C ASN A 328 26.17 32.30 -47.94
N ASP A 329 27.28 33.04 -48.01
CA ASP A 329 27.26 34.51 -48.02
C ASP A 329 26.71 35.03 -49.36
N HIS A 330 25.86 36.07 -49.32
CA HIS A 330 25.76 37.25 -50.22
C HIS A 330 24.33 37.83 -50.19
N HIS A 331 24.09 38.95 -49.49
CA HIS A 331 23.28 40.11 -49.90
C HIS A 331 23.16 41.16 -48.75
N PRO A 332 22.92 42.45 -49.06
CA PRO A 332 23.04 43.58 -48.10
C PRO A 332 21.79 43.80 -47.21
N PRO A 333 21.88 44.63 -46.13
CA PRO A 333 20.91 44.63 -45.03
C PRO A 333 19.68 45.54 -45.26
N PRO A 334 18.47 45.12 -44.80
CA PRO A 334 17.31 45.99 -44.67
C PRO A 334 17.12 46.55 -43.26
N THR A 335 16.51 47.74 -43.18
CA THR A 335 16.39 48.59 -41.99
C THR A 335 15.24 48.20 -41.05
N PHE A 336 15.38 48.56 -39.77
CA PHE A 336 14.42 48.34 -38.68
C PHE A 336 13.15 49.21 -38.77
N THR A 337 11.95 48.62 -38.67
CA THR A 337 10.72 49.26 -38.12
C THR A 337 9.75 48.20 -37.57
N PRO A 338 8.99 48.47 -36.49
CA PRO A 338 8.11 47.50 -35.83
C PRO A 338 6.66 47.48 -36.40
N PRO A 339 5.87 46.39 -36.22
CA PRO A 339 4.47 46.33 -36.65
C PRO A 339 3.46 46.70 -35.55
N GLU A 340 2.43 47.47 -35.90
CA GLU A 340 1.31 47.86 -35.04
C GLU A 340 0.05 46.97 -35.17
N LEU A 341 -0.86 47.08 -34.20
CA LEU A 341 -2.16 46.39 -34.15
C LEU A 341 -3.24 47.05 -35.04
N PRO A 342 -4.12 46.28 -35.71
CA PRO A 342 -5.33 46.81 -36.34
C PRO A 342 -6.60 46.68 -35.47
N LYS A 343 -7.46 47.70 -35.46
CA LYS A 343 -8.81 47.70 -34.86
C LYS A 343 -9.92 47.90 -35.91
N LYS A 344 -11.13 47.45 -35.55
CA LYS A 344 -12.40 47.39 -36.31
C LYS A 344 -12.84 48.69 -37.02
N VAL A 345 -13.61 48.54 -38.10
CA VAL A 345 -14.59 49.53 -38.61
C VAL A 345 -15.90 48.82 -39.02
N HIS A 346 -17.03 49.53 -38.98
CA HIS A 346 -18.41 49.06 -39.20
C HIS A 346 -19.19 50.15 -39.99
N VAL A 347 -20.03 49.80 -40.99
CA VAL A 347 -20.79 50.79 -41.81
C VAL A 347 -22.20 50.29 -42.19
N ARG A 348 -23.13 51.25 -42.43
CA ARG A 348 -24.61 51.16 -42.59
C ARG A 348 -25.08 52.34 -43.47
N GLY A 349 -26.18 52.33 -44.25
CA GLY A 349 -27.13 51.24 -44.57
C GLY A 349 -28.55 51.77 -44.93
N GLU A 350 -28.89 51.83 -46.22
CA GLU A 350 -30.10 52.44 -46.85
C GLU A 350 -30.49 51.67 -48.14
N ILE A 351 -31.56 51.98 -48.89
CA ILE A 351 -33.02 51.95 -48.64
C ILE A 351 -33.74 52.02 -50.02
N ALA A 352 -34.94 51.41 -50.17
CA ALA A 352 -35.93 51.60 -51.26
C ALA A 352 -35.57 51.16 -52.72
N ARG A 353 -36.49 51.01 -53.69
CA ARG A 353 -37.90 50.47 -53.78
C ARG A 353 -38.35 50.61 -55.27
N GLU A 354 -38.89 49.58 -55.96
CA GLU A 354 -39.87 49.68 -57.09
C GLU A 354 -40.23 48.31 -57.74
N ARG A 355 -41.02 48.29 -58.83
CA ARG A 355 -42.36 47.62 -58.92
C ARG A 355 -42.74 47.15 -60.35
N GLY A 356 -43.62 46.14 -60.49
CA GLY A 356 -44.26 45.65 -61.75
C GLY A 356 -43.77 44.25 -62.20
N GLU A 357 -44.60 43.19 -62.27
CA GLU A 357 -45.55 42.79 -63.37
C GLU A 357 -44.79 42.26 -64.62
N ASP A 358 -45.11 41.12 -65.29
CA ASP A 358 -46.37 40.36 -65.38
C ASP A 358 -46.21 38.86 -65.88
N THR A 359 -47.28 38.06 -65.76
CA THR A 359 -47.74 36.83 -66.49
C THR A 359 -46.87 35.59 -66.91
N SER A 360 -47.18 34.45 -66.27
CA SER A 360 -47.55 33.08 -66.79
C SER A 360 -46.70 32.21 -67.78
N LEU A 361 -46.35 30.97 -67.38
CA LEU A 361 -46.94 29.67 -67.84
C LEU A 361 -46.09 28.38 -67.57
N ILE A 362 -46.73 27.36 -66.98
CA ILE A 362 -46.60 25.88 -67.22
C ILE A 362 -45.41 25.05 -66.63
N ASN A 363 -45.78 24.15 -65.68
CA ASN A 363 -45.25 22.79 -65.32
C ASN A 363 -43.74 22.58 -64.97
N ARG A 364 -43.35 21.72 -63.99
CA ARG A 364 -44.11 20.71 -63.20
C ARG A 364 -43.47 20.42 -61.81
N ASN A 365 -44.29 20.54 -60.77
CA ASN A 365 -44.33 19.91 -59.42
C ASN A 365 -43.48 18.66 -59.12
N HIS A 366 -43.08 18.33 -57.87
CA HIS A 366 -43.09 19.04 -56.58
C HIS A 366 -42.16 18.34 -55.55
N ARG A 367 -41.67 19.08 -54.55
CA ARG A 367 -41.35 18.58 -53.21
C ARG A 367 -42.17 19.34 -52.16
N SER A 368 -42.60 18.60 -51.12
CA SER A 368 -42.65 18.90 -49.67
C SER A 368 -43.15 20.23 -49.06
N ALA A 369 -43.48 20.13 -47.75
CA ALA A 369 -43.68 21.18 -46.73
C ALA A 369 -45.08 21.86 -46.66
N ALA A 370 -45.64 22.34 -45.54
CA ALA A 370 -45.40 22.23 -44.09
C ALA A 370 -46.57 23.00 -43.36
N PRO A 371 -46.41 23.92 -42.39
CA PRO A 371 -46.60 23.65 -40.95
C PRO A 371 -47.54 24.62 -40.17
N THR A 372 -47.67 24.42 -38.83
CA THR A 372 -48.00 25.44 -37.77
C THR A 372 -49.41 26.10 -37.76
N THR A 373 -50.02 26.64 -36.68
CA THR A 373 -49.64 26.94 -35.26
C THR A 373 -50.89 27.20 -34.35
N LEU A 374 -50.77 26.90 -33.03
CA LEU A 374 -51.30 27.61 -31.82
C LEU A 374 -52.79 28.02 -31.63
N LEU A 375 -53.42 27.60 -30.51
CA LEU A 375 -53.72 28.42 -29.29
C LEU A 375 -54.42 27.61 -28.15
N SER A 376 -54.52 28.20 -26.94
CA SER A 376 -54.86 27.59 -25.61
C SER A 376 -56.36 27.82 -25.20
N PRO A 377 -56.92 27.57 -23.96
CA PRO A 377 -56.32 27.24 -22.63
C PRO A 377 -57.07 26.24 -21.67
N MET A 378 -56.49 26.06 -20.46
CA MET A 378 -57.11 25.93 -19.10
C MET A 378 -57.50 24.58 -18.41
N ALA A 379 -57.04 24.48 -17.14
CA ALA A 379 -57.72 24.01 -15.90
C ALA A 379 -57.72 22.52 -15.40
N ASN A 380 -57.05 22.33 -14.25
CA ASN A 380 -57.48 21.69 -12.98
C ASN A 380 -57.86 20.19 -12.76
N GLN A 381 -57.27 19.68 -11.66
CA GLN A 381 -57.82 18.81 -10.59
C GLN A 381 -57.97 17.27 -10.69
N LEU A 382 -57.27 16.63 -9.71
CA LEU A 382 -57.64 15.52 -8.80
C LEU A 382 -58.40 14.24 -9.26
N MET A 383 -57.90 13.13 -8.68
CA MET A 383 -58.62 11.96 -8.13
C MET A 383 -59.09 10.79 -9.03
N ASN A 384 -58.42 9.65 -8.76
CA ASN A 384 -58.98 8.35 -8.37
C ASN A 384 -59.44 7.27 -9.39
N THR A 385 -59.19 6.04 -8.92
CA THR A 385 -59.94 4.77 -9.09
C THR A 385 -59.73 3.83 -10.30
N THR A 386 -58.87 2.84 -10.06
CA THR A 386 -59.13 1.37 -10.05
C THR A 386 -59.65 0.57 -11.27
N THR A 387 -59.01 -0.59 -11.43
CA THR A 387 -59.59 -1.91 -11.81
C THR A 387 -59.39 -2.45 -13.24
N THR A 388 -58.80 -3.64 -13.25
CA THR A 388 -58.54 -4.62 -14.31
C THR A 388 -59.75 -5.13 -15.13
N ARG A 389 -59.52 -5.51 -16.40
CA ARG A 389 -60.02 -6.71 -17.14
C ARG A 389 -59.25 -6.79 -18.48
N GLN A 390 -58.54 -7.88 -18.84
CA GLN A 390 -59.01 -9.12 -19.51
C GLN A 390 -59.89 -8.86 -20.77
N VAL A 391 -59.78 -9.53 -21.92
CA VAL A 391 -59.25 -10.89 -22.29
C VAL A 391 -58.65 -10.82 -23.73
N ASN A 392 -57.81 -11.74 -24.23
CA ASN A 392 -58.24 -13.04 -24.77
C ASN A 392 -57.06 -14.01 -25.01
N LYS A 393 -57.29 -15.32 -24.78
CA LYS A 393 -56.38 -16.45 -25.06
C LYS A 393 -57.12 -17.48 -25.91
N VAL A 394 -56.42 -18.19 -26.82
CA VAL A 394 -56.75 -19.59 -27.14
C VAL A 394 -55.45 -20.42 -27.25
N LYS A 395 -55.53 -21.65 -26.72
CA LYS A 395 -54.53 -22.75 -26.66
C LYS A 395 -54.67 -23.65 -27.94
N PRO A 396 -54.27 -24.95 -28.07
CA PRO A 396 -53.66 -25.94 -27.14
C PRO A 396 -52.50 -26.78 -27.79
N ASN A 397 -52.02 -27.94 -27.31
CA ASN A 397 -52.40 -28.83 -26.21
C ASN A 397 -51.23 -29.67 -25.65
N VAL A 398 -51.40 -30.28 -24.47
CA VAL A 398 -50.53 -31.30 -23.85
C VAL A 398 -51.42 -32.39 -23.23
N ASN A 399 -51.00 -33.66 -23.22
CA ASN A 399 -51.69 -34.74 -22.48
C ASN A 399 -50.93 -35.16 -21.20
N ARG A 400 -51.71 -35.49 -20.16
CA ARG A 400 -51.33 -36.02 -18.83
C ARG A 400 -51.47 -37.58 -18.82
N ALA A 401 -51.03 -38.37 -17.83
CA ALA A 401 -51.31 -38.34 -16.38
C ALA A 401 -50.38 -39.28 -15.53
N PRO A 402 -50.47 -39.31 -14.18
CA PRO A 402 -49.45 -39.83 -13.22
C PRO A 402 -49.92 -41.14 -12.49
N PRO A 403 -49.50 -41.54 -11.25
CA PRO A 403 -48.32 -41.21 -10.38
C PRO A 403 -47.54 -42.47 -9.86
N ASP A 404 -46.45 -42.30 -9.07
CA ASP A 404 -46.20 -42.97 -7.75
C ASP A 404 -44.75 -42.81 -7.20
N THR A 405 -44.53 -43.27 -5.95
CA THR A 405 -43.44 -42.97 -5.00
C THR A 405 -42.13 -43.76 -5.14
N ASN A 406 -40.97 -43.08 -5.05
CA ASN A 406 -39.91 -43.26 -4.02
C ASN A 406 -38.60 -42.48 -4.33
N ALA A 407 -37.70 -42.41 -3.35
CA ALA A 407 -36.54 -41.49 -3.30
C ALA A 407 -35.26 -41.96 -4.02
N GLN A 408 -34.45 -41.00 -4.51
CA GLN A 408 -32.98 -40.94 -4.39
C GLN A 408 -32.39 -39.64 -5.01
N ASP A 409 -31.28 -39.15 -4.45
CA ASP A 409 -30.50 -38.01 -4.98
C ASP A 409 -29.81 -38.33 -6.31
N GLN A 410 -29.69 -37.34 -7.23
CA GLN A 410 -28.46 -37.10 -8.01
C GLN A 410 -28.45 -35.82 -8.87
N ASP A 411 -27.38 -35.05 -8.67
CA ASP A 411 -26.54 -34.31 -9.64
C ASP A 411 -27.12 -33.66 -10.91
N THR A 412 -26.87 -32.35 -11.03
CA THR A 412 -27.02 -31.59 -12.30
C THR A 412 -25.85 -30.61 -12.53
N ASN A 413 -24.60 -31.11 -12.57
CA ASN A 413 -23.41 -30.27 -12.79
C ASN A 413 -22.47 -30.78 -13.91
N TYR A 414 -22.99 -31.57 -14.86
CA TYR A 414 -22.18 -32.29 -15.85
C TYR A 414 -21.87 -31.55 -17.16
N GLN A 415 -22.31 -30.30 -17.32
CA GLN A 415 -22.08 -29.52 -18.56
C GLN A 415 -20.91 -28.53 -18.48
N ALA A 416 -20.34 -28.27 -17.30
CA ALA A 416 -19.15 -27.42 -17.15
C ALA A 416 -17.82 -28.11 -17.51
N TYR A 417 -17.78 -29.45 -17.56
CA TYR A 417 -16.54 -30.23 -17.69
C TYR A 417 -16.05 -30.46 -19.13
N HIS A 418 -16.84 -30.12 -20.15
CA HIS A 418 -16.56 -30.55 -21.52
C HIS A 418 -15.62 -29.62 -22.33
N LEU A 419 -15.28 -28.43 -21.83
CA LEU A 419 -14.30 -27.53 -22.46
C LEU A 419 -12.85 -27.73 -21.97
N ALA A 420 -12.64 -28.41 -20.84
CA ALA A 420 -11.32 -28.57 -20.22
C ALA A 420 -10.47 -29.72 -20.80
N TYR A 421 -10.97 -30.45 -21.81
CA TYR A 421 -10.39 -31.74 -22.22
C TYR A 421 -9.47 -31.70 -23.47
N GLU A 422 -9.38 -30.60 -24.22
CA GLU A 422 -8.59 -30.55 -25.46
C GLU A 422 -7.15 -29.99 -25.33
N VAL A 423 -6.79 -29.32 -24.23
CA VAL A 423 -5.43 -28.76 -24.05
C VAL A 423 -4.42 -29.81 -23.53
N LYS A 424 -4.90 -30.99 -23.09
CA LYS A 424 -4.05 -32.05 -22.49
C LYS A 424 -3.24 -32.88 -23.51
N LYS A 425 -3.15 -32.44 -24.77
CA LYS A 425 -2.55 -33.19 -25.90
C LYS A 425 -1.21 -32.64 -26.41
N LEU A 426 -0.65 -31.63 -25.75
CA LEU A 426 0.63 -31.01 -26.11
C LEU A 426 1.57 -30.89 -24.90
N MET A 427 2.08 -32.02 -24.40
CA MET A 427 3.43 -32.16 -23.81
C MET A 427 3.85 -33.64 -23.78
N PRO A 428 5.12 -33.99 -24.05
CA PRO A 428 5.59 -35.38 -24.06
C PRO A 428 5.98 -35.85 -22.64
N THR A 429 5.33 -36.91 -22.14
CA THR A 429 5.74 -37.58 -20.90
C THR A 429 6.66 -38.77 -21.20
N SER A 430 7.93 -38.67 -20.82
CA SER A 430 8.89 -39.79 -20.85
C SER A 430 8.50 -40.85 -19.82
N ARG A 431 8.27 -42.08 -20.28
CA ARG A 431 7.83 -43.20 -19.45
C ARG A 431 8.96 -44.24 -19.37
N SER A 432 9.35 -44.60 -18.15
CA SER A 432 10.44 -45.53 -17.86
C SER A 432 10.19 -46.95 -18.41
N SER A 433 11.21 -47.57 -18.99
CA SER A 433 11.13 -48.90 -19.60
C SER A 433 11.21 -50.04 -18.59
N GLY A 434 10.26 -50.97 -18.67
CA GLY A 434 10.46 -52.38 -18.35
C GLY A 434 10.31 -53.16 -19.67
N GLY A 435 11.33 -53.91 -20.07
CA GLY A 435 11.47 -54.36 -21.47
C GLY A 435 10.78 -55.68 -21.81
N ASN A 436 10.59 -55.91 -23.12
CA ASN A 436 10.80 -57.24 -23.70
C ASN A 436 11.18 -57.15 -25.20
N GLN A 437 11.77 -58.22 -25.74
CA GLN A 437 12.27 -58.35 -27.13
C GLN A 437 11.10 -58.35 -28.14
N ASN A 438 11.20 -57.91 -29.41
CA ASN A 438 12.02 -58.51 -30.47
C ASN A 438 11.92 -57.77 -31.84
N SER A 439 12.92 -57.96 -32.71
CA SER A 439 12.88 -57.96 -34.20
C SER A 439 12.11 -56.89 -35.00
N ASN A 440 12.81 -55.87 -35.53
CA ASN A 440 13.20 -55.75 -36.96
C ASN A 440 13.71 -54.33 -37.27
N GLY A 441 14.85 -54.23 -37.97
CA GLY A 441 15.53 -52.95 -38.19
C GLY A 441 15.32 -52.34 -39.58
N VAL A 442 15.24 -51.01 -39.62
CA VAL A 442 15.71 -50.17 -40.73
C VAL A 442 16.42 -48.97 -40.10
N SER A 443 17.65 -48.68 -40.52
CA SER A 443 18.49 -47.60 -40.01
C SER A 443 18.40 -46.34 -40.87
N LEU A 444 18.33 -45.18 -40.21
CA LEU A 444 18.57 -43.87 -40.81
C LEU A 444 19.59 -43.12 -39.93
N PRO A 445 20.69 -42.58 -40.49
CA PRO A 445 21.71 -41.91 -39.71
C PRO A 445 21.39 -40.41 -39.54
N ALA A 446 21.29 -39.96 -38.30
CA ALA A 446 21.33 -38.54 -37.93
C ALA A 446 22.36 -38.38 -36.81
N GLY A 447 23.41 -37.60 -37.05
CA GLY A 447 24.51 -37.39 -36.11
C GLY A 447 24.43 -36.04 -35.38
N LEU A 448 25.30 -35.89 -34.38
CA LEU A 448 25.62 -34.66 -33.65
C LEU A 448 24.47 -33.98 -32.87
N ALA A 449 24.02 -34.57 -31.76
CA ALA A 449 23.29 -33.85 -30.69
C ALA A 449 23.23 -34.59 -29.32
N ASP A 450 24.30 -35.25 -28.84
CA ASP A 450 24.19 -36.12 -27.64
C ASP A 450 25.36 -36.02 -26.64
N ASP A 451 25.90 -34.82 -26.44
CA ASP A 451 27.05 -34.57 -25.53
C ASP A 451 26.86 -33.36 -24.58
N GLN A 452 25.60 -32.95 -24.32
CA GLN A 452 25.25 -31.86 -23.39
C GLN A 452 24.28 -32.28 -22.25
N SER A 453 23.96 -33.57 -22.12
CA SER A 453 22.94 -34.08 -21.20
C SER A 453 23.47 -34.53 -19.82
N LYS A 454 24.70 -34.16 -19.44
CA LYS A 454 25.40 -34.72 -18.26
C LYS A 454 25.69 -33.77 -17.08
N ASP A 455 25.26 -32.51 -17.11
CA ASP A 455 25.45 -31.54 -16.02
C ASP A 455 24.14 -30.93 -15.46
N PHE A 456 23.02 -31.67 -15.51
CA PHE A 456 21.77 -31.28 -14.82
C PHE A 456 21.52 -32.13 -13.57
N ASP A 457 22.03 -31.65 -12.42
CA ASP A 457 21.72 -32.17 -11.08
C ASP A 457 20.21 -32.03 -10.76
N PHE A 458 19.44 -33.08 -10.99
CA PHE A 458 18.00 -33.12 -10.72
C PHE A 458 17.65 -33.00 -9.22
N GLU A 459 18.62 -33.15 -8.31
CA GLU A 459 18.46 -32.95 -6.86
C GLU A 459 18.45 -31.46 -6.43
N LYS A 460 18.71 -30.49 -7.33
CA LYS A 460 18.77 -29.05 -6.98
C LYS A 460 17.51 -28.23 -7.30
N THR A 461 16.57 -28.75 -8.08
CA THR A 461 15.43 -27.97 -8.61
C THR A 461 14.17 -28.03 -7.72
N GLU A 462 14.34 -27.85 -6.41
CA GLU A 462 13.19 -27.60 -5.52
C GLU A 462 12.62 -26.19 -5.76
N MET A 463 11.31 -26.12 -6.00
CA MET A 463 10.58 -24.85 -6.11
C MET A 463 10.45 -24.23 -4.70
N LYS A 464 11.24 -23.20 -4.41
CA LYS A 464 11.33 -22.53 -3.09
C LYS A 464 10.67 -21.15 -3.03
N TYR A 465 10.39 -20.57 -4.18
CA TYR A 465 9.80 -19.25 -4.34
C TYR A 465 8.58 -19.33 -5.24
N ASP A 466 7.76 -18.27 -5.23
CA ASP A 466 6.66 -18.13 -6.18
C ASP A 466 7.17 -17.87 -7.61
N SER A 467 6.26 -17.84 -8.59
CA SER A 467 6.59 -17.60 -10.00
C SER A 467 7.32 -16.27 -10.26
N THR A 468 7.11 -15.24 -9.44
CA THR A 468 7.76 -13.92 -9.58
C THR A 468 9.10 -13.80 -8.82
N GLY A 469 9.37 -14.71 -7.87
CA GLY A 469 10.54 -14.66 -6.98
C GLY A 469 10.40 -13.68 -5.79
N MET A 470 9.21 -13.14 -5.55
CA MET A 470 8.97 -12.09 -4.55
C MET A 470 8.64 -12.66 -3.16
N PHE A 471 8.19 -13.92 -3.07
CA PHE A 471 7.76 -14.57 -1.84
C PHE A 471 8.29 -16.02 -1.72
N HIS A 472 8.51 -16.47 -0.49
CA HIS A 472 8.78 -17.88 -0.19
C HIS A 472 7.53 -18.72 -0.41
N TRP A 473 7.67 -19.84 -1.11
CA TRP A 473 6.59 -20.73 -1.49
C TRP A 473 6.79 -22.13 -0.93
N SER A 474 5.70 -22.82 -0.63
CA SER A 474 5.69 -24.25 -0.33
C SER A 474 4.61 -24.98 -1.14
N PRO A 475 4.77 -26.29 -1.36
CA PRO A 475 3.66 -27.15 -1.76
C PRO A 475 2.44 -26.95 -0.84
N ALA A 476 1.24 -27.16 -1.38
CA ALA A 476 0.01 -27.00 -0.61
C ALA A 476 -0.03 -27.99 0.56
N ARG A 477 -0.09 -27.48 1.79
CA ARG A 477 -0.20 -28.27 3.02
C ARG A 477 -1.66 -28.41 3.43
N ASN A 478 -2.07 -29.56 3.97
CA ASN A 478 -3.41 -29.70 4.53
C ASN A 478 -3.50 -28.92 5.85
N LEU A 479 -4.70 -28.48 6.21
CA LEU A 479 -4.93 -27.77 7.47
C LEU A 479 -4.62 -28.67 8.67
N GLU A 480 -5.05 -29.94 8.61
CA GLU A 480 -4.87 -30.91 9.71
C GLU A 480 -3.39 -31.14 10.06
N ASP A 481 -2.48 -31.10 9.06
CA ASP A 481 -1.02 -31.22 9.27
C ASP A 481 -0.40 -29.99 9.96
N CYS A 482 -1.14 -28.89 10.04
CA CYS A 482 -0.71 -27.61 10.63
C CYS A 482 -1.44 -27.27 11.94
N ILE A 483 -2.46 -28.05 12.32
CA ILE A 483 -3.12 -27.91 13.62
C ILE A 483 -2.21 -28.49 14.70
N LEU A 484 -2.05 -27.74 15.79
CA LEU A 484 -1.34 -28.15 17.00
C LEU A 484 -2.34 -28.27 18.14
N ASP A 485 -2.26 -29.39 18.88
CA ASP A 485 -2.86 -29.48 20.21
C ASP A 485 -2.06 -28.63 21.21
N ARG A 486 -2.69 -28.21 22.32
CA ARG A 486 -2.03 -27.47 23.42
C ARG A 486 -0.73 -28.14 23.89
N ASN A 487 -0.71 -29.47 23.99
CA ASN A 487 0.48 -30.22 24.39
C ASN A 487 1.58 -30.23 23.31
N GLN A 488 1.19 -30.29 22.03
CA GLN A 488 2.13 -30.25 20.91
C GLN A 488 2.74 -28.86 20.74
N ALA A 489 1.93 -27.80 20.93
CA ALA A 489 2.39 -26.42 20.99
C ALA A 489 3.42 -26.23 22.13
N ALA A 490 3.12 -26.71 23.34
CA ALA A 490 4.03 -26.61 24.49
C ALA A 490 5.33 -27.43 24.33
N MET A 491 5.31 -28.54 23.58
CA MET A 491 6.52 -29.29 23.20
C MET A 491 7.31 -28.63 22.06
N THR A 492 6.70 -27.73 21.30
CA THR A 492 7.36 -27.01 20.20
C THR A 492 8.07 -25.79 20.77
N VAL A 493 9.41 -25.73 20.63
CA VAL A 493 10.21 -24.61 21.13
C VAL A 493 10.02 -23.39 20.22
N LEU A 494 8.97 -22.63 20.49
CA LEU A 494 8.61 -21.39 19.81
C LEU A 494 9.31 -20.19 20.48
N ASN A 495 10.22 -19.55 19.74
CA ASN A 495 10.96 -18.35 20.16
C ASN A 495 11.18 -17.45 18.94
N GLY A 496 11.01 -16.13 19.07
CA GLY A 496 11.13 -15.20 17.95
C GLY A 496 10.04 -15.41 16.88
N HIS A 497 8.81 -15.64 17.34
CA HIS A 497 7.67 -16.02 16.51
C HIS A 497 6.54 -14.98 16.61
N VAL A 498 5.59 -14.99 15.68
CA VAL A 498 4.41 -14.10 15.69
C VAL A 498 3.20 -14.90 16.15
N VAL A 499 2.49 -14.39 17.15
CA VAL A 499 1.21 -14.94 17.60
C VAL A 499 0.09 -14.10 17.01
N VAL A 500 -0.90 -14.74 16.38
CA VAL A 500 -2.09 -14.07 15.83
C VAL A 500 -3.31 -14.54 16.62
N CYS A 501 -3.76 -13.69 17.55
CA CYS A 501 -4.97 -13.87 18.33
C CYS A 501 -6.18 -13.46 17.48
N LEU A 502 -6.95 -14.44 17.01
CA LEU A 502 -8.04 -14.24 16.07
C LEU A 502 -9.40 -14.44 16.73
N PHE A 503 -10.19 -13.36 16.79
CA PHE A 503 -11.58 -13.38 17.22
C PHE A 503 -12.51 -13.51 16.01
N ALA A 504 -13.00 -14.71 15.76
CA ALA A 504 -13.90 -14.99 14.64
C ALA A 504 -14.88 -16.12 14.98
N ASP A 505 -16.13 -15.94 14.59
CA ASP A 505 -17.16 -16.97 14.62
C ASP A 505 -17.20 -17.68 13.23
N PRO A 506 -17.75 -18.90 13.08
CA PRO A 506 -17.68 -19.66 11.84
C PRO A 506 -18.29 -18.94 10.62
N ASP A 507 -19.33 -18.13 10.86
CA ASP A 507 -20.06 -17.34 9.86
C ASP A 507 -19.52 -15.90 9.67
N SER A 508 -18.49 -15.48 10.44
CA SER A 508 -17.91 -14.14 10.30
C SER A 508 -17.37 -13.88 8.88
N PRO A 509 -17.32 -12.61 8.41
CA PRO A 509 -16.67 -12.27 7.15
C PRO A 509 -15.17 -12.60 7.17
N LEU A 510 -14.59 -12.81 5.99
CA LEU A 510 -13.15 -13.09 5.88
C LEU A 510 -12.33 -11.83 6.16
N ILE A 511 -11.24 -11.95 6.90
CA ILE A 511 -10.26 -10.88 7.12
C ILE A 511 -9.25 -10.87 5.96
N GLY A 512 -8.94 -12.04 5.41
CA GLY A 512 -7.89 -12.21 4.42
C GLY A 512 -6.50 -12.23 5.05
N LEU A 513 -6.28 -13.11 6.04
CA LEU A 513 -5.00 -13.32 6.75
C LEU A 513 -3.79 -13.53 5.82
N ARG A 514 -4.03 -13.92 4.56
CA ARG A 514 -3.00 -13.92 3.51
C ARG A 514 -2.25 -12.58 3.42
N ASN A 515 -2.94 -11.45 3.58
CA ASN A 515 -2.32 -10.11 3.52
C ASN A 515 -1.44 -9.81 4.74
N LEU A 516 -1.66 -10.49 5.88
CA LEU A 516 -0.79 -10.43 7.06
C LEU A 516 0.45 -11.33 6.89
N VAL A 517 0.25 -12.56 6.39
CA VAL A 517 1.35 -13.55 6.32
C VAL A 517 2.25 -13.35 5.10
N MET A 518 1.72 -12.86 3.97
CA MET A 518 2.50 -12.67 2.75
C MET A 518 3.70 -11.72 2.91
N PRO A 519 3.59 -10.52 3.53
CA PRO A 519 4.75 -9.67 3.80
C PRO A 519 5.78 -10.33 4.71
N LEU A 520 5.34 -11.12 5.71
CA LEU A 520 6.20 -11.91 6.60
C LEU A 520 6.88 -13.10 5.89
N ARG A 521 6.61 -13.31 4.60
CA ARG A 521 7.19 -14.36 3.75
C ARG A 521 7.85 -13.78 2.49
N ALA A 522 8.16 -12.49 2.47
CA ALA A 522 8.89 -11.85 1.38
C ALA A 522 10.29 -12.47 1.18
N SER A 523 10.74 -12.55 -0.07
CA SER A 523 11.97 -13.26 -0.48
C SER A 523 13.29 -12.56 -0.12
N ASN A 524 13.20 -11.32 0.38
CA ASN A 524 14.29 -10.52 0.99
C ASN A 524 14.61 -10.93 2.46
N PHE A 525 13.93 -11.96 2.98
CA PHE A 525 14.35 -12.70 4.16
C PHE A 525 14.93 -14.06 3.78
N HIS A 526 15.93 -14.54 4.51
CA HIS A 526 16.38 -15.92 4.42
C HIS A 526 15.38 -16.85 5.09
N TYR A 527 15.31 -18.10 4.63
CA TYR A 527 14.35 -19.07 5.17
C TYR A 527 14.48 -19.29 6.69
N HIS A 528 15.70 -19.16 7.24
CA HIS A 528 15.93 -19.26 8.69
C HIS A 528 15.46 -18.00 9.45
N GLU A 529 15.57 -16.79 8.87
CA GLU A 529 15.08 -15.53 9.43
C GLU A 529 13.54 -15.42 9.46
N LEU A 530 12.83 -16.22 8.66
CA LEU A 530 11.36 -16.21 8.62
C LEU A 530 10.76 -16.55 9.99
N LYS A 531 10.10 -15.58 10.62
CA LYS A 531 9.36 -15.73 11.88
C LYS A 531 8.21 -16.74 11.71
N HIS A 532 8.14 -17.75 12.58
CA HIS A 532 7.03 -18.71 12.56
C HIS A 532 5.73 -17.99 12.94
N VAL A 533 4.62 -18.28 12.27
CA VAL A 533 3.31 -17.67 12.57
C VAL A 533 2.41 -18.72 13.20
N VAL A 534 1.91 -18.43 14.41
CA VAL A 534 0.97 -19.27 15.16
C VAL A 534 -0.36 -18.55 15.28
N ILE A 535 -1.39 -19.08 14.62
CA ILE A 535 -2.75 -18.52 14.67
C ILE A 535 -3.51 -19.22 15.80
N VAL A 536 -4.06 -18.44 16.75
CA VAL A 536 -4.88 -18.93 17.86
C VAL A 536 -6.31 -18.47 17.64
N GLY A 537 -7.23 -19.41 17.42
CA GLY A 537 -8.64 -19.11 17.15
C GLY A 537 -9.45 -20.33 16.71
N SER A 538 -10.65 -20.09 16.20
CA SER A 538 -11.54 -21.14 15.70
C SER A 538 -11.02 -21.78 14.40
N VAL A 539 -10.81 -23.10 14.44
CA VAL A 539 -10.41 -23.90 13.26
C VAL A 539 -11.47 -23.86 12.14
N GLU A 540 -12.75 -23.71 12.48
CA GLU A 540 -13.84 -23.66 11.50
C GLU A 540 -13.75 -22.42 10.61
N TYR A 541 -13.44 -21.27 11.19
CA TYR A 541 -13.17 -20.04 10.45
C TYR A 541 -11.88 -20.16 9.62
N ILE A 542 -10.78 -20.62 10.23
CA ILE A 542 -9.48 -20.76 9.56
C ILE A 542 -9.56 -21.72 8.37
N ARG A 543 -10.44 -22.74 8.41
CA ARG A 543 -10.69 -23.66 7.29
C ARG A 543 -11.22 -22.95 6.04
N ARG A 544 -11.96 -21.84 6.18
CA ARG A 544 -12.41 -21.02 5.04
C ARG A 544 -11.26 -20.24 4.40
N GLU A 545 -10.35 -19.69 5.21
CA GLU A 545 -9.18 -18.93 4.73
C GLU A 545 -7.99 -19.80 4.30
N TRP A 546 -7.89 -21.05 4.76
CA TRP A 546 -6.70 -21.89 4.57
C TRP A 546 -6.27 -22.06 3.12
N LYS A 547 -7.22 -22.08 2.17
CA LYS A 547 -6.94 -22.14 0.72
C LYS A 547 -6.00 -21.01 0.25
N MET A 548 -6.02 -19.86 0.91
CA MET A 548 -5.15 -18.71 0.62
C MET A 548 -3.80 -18.76 1.35
N LEU A 549 -3.64 -19.63 2.36
CA LEU A 549 -2.46 -19.75 3.24
C LEU A 549 -1.63 -21.03 2.99
N GLN A 550 -2.24 -22.09 2.43
CA GLN A 550 -1.66 -23.43 2.28
C GLN A 550 -0.29 -23.48 1.57
N ASN A 551 0.03 -22.47 0.75
CA ASN A 551 1.27 -22.36 -0.05
C ASN A 551 2.37 -21.52 0.62
N LEU A 552 2.17 -21.08 1.86
CA LEU A 552 3.14 -20.30 2.63
C LEU A 552 3.78 -21.16 3.74
N PRO A 553 5.11 -21.12 3.94
CA PRO A 553 5.81 -21.96 4.92
C PRO A 553 5.68 -21.41 6.36
N LYS A 554 6.05 -22.24 7.35
CA LYS A 554 6.13 -21.87 8.79
C LYS A 554 4.83 -21.24 9.34
N ILE A 555 3.71 -21.90 9.10
CA ILE A 555 2.39 -21.55 9.68
C ILE A 555 1.91 -22.75 10.48
N SER A 556 1.42 -22.49 11.69
CA SER A 556 0.72 -23.42 12.57
C SER A 556 -0.57 -22.79 13.12
N VAL A 557 -1.54 -23.63 13.49
CA VAL A 557 -2.85 -23.23 14.01
C VAL A 557 -3.08 -23.92 15.35
N LEU A 558 -3.35 -23.17 16.41
CA LEU A 558 -3.80 -23.73 17.69
C LEU A 558 -5.32 -23.59 17.79
N ASN A 559 -6.01 -24.72 17.91
CA ASN A 559 -7.45 -24.73 18.16
C ASN A 559 -7.73 -24.31 19.61
N GLY A 560 -8.17 -23.07 19.80
CA GLY A 560 -8.36 -22.50 21.13
C GLY A 560 -8.89 -21.07 21.09
N SER A 561 -9.01 -20.44 22.27
CA SER A 561 -9.46 -19.05 22.39
C SER A 561 -8.31 -18.15 22.83
N PRO A 562 -8.11 -16.96 22.22
CA PRO A 562 -7.15 -15.98 22.72
C PRO A 562 -7.39 -15.51 24.17
N LEU A 563 -8.60 -15.66 24.71
CA LEU A 563 -8.89 -15.33 26.12
C LEU A 563 -8.38 -16.41 27.09
N SER A 564 -8.07 -17.61 26.61
CA SER A 564 -7.56 -18.73 27.40
C SER A 564 -6.08 -18.56 27.70
N ARG A 565 -5.75 -18.18 28.95
CA ARG A 565 -4.37 -18.10 29.45
C ARG A 565 -3.59 -19.42 29.30
N ALA A 566 -4.28 -20.56 29.24
CA ALA A 566 -3.64 -21.86 29.02
C ALA A 566 -3.13 -22.03 27.59
N ASP A 567 -3.86 -21.51 26.61
CA ASP A 567 -3.48 -21.56 25.19
C ASP A 567 -2.37 -20.53 24.90
N LEU A 568 -2.48 -19.32 25.46
CA LEU A 568 -1.44 -18.29 25.40
C LEU A 568 -0.10 -18.73 26.04
N ARG A 569 -0.15 -19.51 27.13
CA ARG A 569 1.07 -20.13 27.70
C ARG A 569 1.62 -21.26 26.84
N ALA A 570 0.76 -22.07 26.24
CA ALA A 570 1.19 -23.18 25.39
C ALA A 570 1.91 -22.74 24.10
N VAL A 571 1.59 -21.55 23.56
CA VAL A 571 2.34 -20.95 22.44
C VAL A 571 3.60 -20.19 22.88
N ASN A 572 3.87 -20.05 24.18
CA ASN A 572 4.93 -19.23 24.74
C ASN A 572 4.84 -17.75 24.32
N VAL A 573 3.69 -17.10 24.54
CA VAL A 573 3.46 -15.69 24.15
C VAL A 573 4.49 -14.71 24.76
N ASN A 574 5.13 -15.06 25.87
CA ASN A 574 6.25 -14.30 26.46
C ASN A 574 7.57 -14.34 25.65
N LEU A 575 7.66 -15.20 24.63
CA LEU A 575 8.79 -15.35 23.71
C LEU A 575 8.41 -14.96 22.26
N CYS A 576 7.26 -14.32 22.05
CA CYS A 576 6.87 -13.83 20.73
C CYS A 576 7.55 -12.48 20.40
N ASP A 577 7.78 -12.24 19.11
CA ASP A 577 8.23 -10.94 18.59
C ASP A 577 7.10 -9.92 18.50
N MET A 578 5.88 -10.41 18.30
CA MET A 578 4.66 -9.61 18.26
C MET A 578 3.45 -10.52 18.48
N CYS A 579 2.50 -10.05 19.28
CA CYS A 579 1.17 -10.62 19.45
C CYS A 579 0.14 -9.71 18.75
N CYS A 580 -0.37 -10.13 17.59
CA CYS A 580 -1.39 -9.39 16.85
C CYS A 580 -2.77 -9.82 17.31
N ILE A 581 -3.61 -8.87 17.74
CA ILE A 581 -5.00 -9.12 18.14
C ILE A 581 -5.91 -8.57 17.05
N LEU A 582 -6.67 -9.47 16.40
CA LEU A 582 -7.53 -9.16 15.25
C LEU A 582 -8.96 -9.64 15.51
N SER A 583 -9.94 -8.87 15.04
CA SER A 583 -11.37 -9.23 15.10
C SER A 583 -11.96 -9.35 13.70
N ALA A 584 -12.66 -10.45 13.44
CA ALA A 584 -13.49 -10.69 12.26
C ALA A 584 -14.97 -10.41 12.53
N LYS A 585 -15.34 -10.14 13.79
CA LYS A 585 -16.73 -9.99 14.19
C LYS A 585 -17.25 -8.63 13.74
N VAL A 586 -18.36 -8.64 13.01
CA VAL A 586 -19.08 -7.41 12.66
C VAL A 586 -19.63 -6.80 13.96
N PRO A 587 -19.43 -5.49 14.20
CA PRO A 587 -20.03 -4.81 15.35
C PRO A 587 -21.56 -4.96 15.36
N SER A 588 -22.14 -5.15 16.55
CA SER A 588 -23.58 -5.01 16.72
C SER A 588 -23.99 -3.55 16.61
N ASN A 589 -24.91 -3.22 15.70
CA ASN A 589 -25.40 -1.85 15.45
C ASN A 589 -25.96 -1.13 16.69
N ASP A 590 -26.26 -1.84 17.77
CA ASP A 590 -26.92 -1.29 18.96
C ASP A 590 -25.98 -0.45 19.84
N ASP A 591 -24.66 -0.69 19.81
CA ASP A 591 -23.66 0.09 20.56
C ASP A 591 -22.25 -0.01 19.92
N PRO A 592 -21.73 1.08 19.31
CA PRO A 592 -20.41 1.11 18.68
C PRO A 592 -19.25 1.09 19.69
N THR A 593 -19.48 1.36 20.98
CA THR A 593 -18.42 1.27 22.01
C THR A 593 -18.07 -0.18 22.32
N LEU A 594 -19.04 -1.11 22.18
CA LEU A 594 -18.86 -2.53 22.49
C LEU A 594 -18.23 -3.35 21.36
N ALA A 595 -17.88 -2.72 20.22
CA ALA A 595 -17.25 -3.37 19.07
C ALA A 595 -15.94 -4.09 19.44
N ASP A 596 -15.05 -3.40 20.18
CA ASP A 596 -13.68 -3.84 20.43
C ASP A 596 -13.50 -4.67 21.71
N LYS A 597 -14.60 -5.02 22.39
CA LYS A 597 -14.58 -5.64 23.74
C LYS A 597 -13.70 -6.89 23.82
N GLU A 598 -13.70 -7.76 22.82
CA GLU A 598 -12.90 -9.00 22.82
C GLU A 598 -11.41 -8.70 22.63
N ALA A 599 -11.08 -7.70 21.80
CA ALA A 599 -9.71 -7.28 21.52
C ALA A 599 -9.07 -6.58 22.74
N ILE A 600 -9.79 -5.66 23.38
CA ILE A 600 -9.37 -4.99 24.62
C ILE A 600 -9.20 -6.01 25.75
N LEU A 601 -10.19 -6.89 25.96
CA LEU A 601 -10.10 -7.93 27.00
C LEU A 601 -8.92 -8.88 26.76
N ALA A 602 -8.58 -9.22 25.52
CA ALA A 602 -7.39 -10.01 25.22
C ALA A 602 -6.08 -9.26 25.55
N SER A 603 -5.98 -7.99 25.15
CA SER A 603 -4.82 -7.13 25.44
C SER A 603 -4.58 -7.03 26.94
N LEU A 604 -5.61 -6.65 27.71
CA LEU A 604 -5.56 -6.56 29.17
C LEU A 604 -5.27 -7.92 29.82
N ASN A 605 -5.83 -9.02 29.29
CA ASN A 605 -5.58 -10.36 29.79
C ASN A 605 -4.11 -10.78 29.64
N ILE A 606 -3.49 -10.49 28.48
CA ILE A 606 -2.06 -10.74 28.25
C ILE A 606 -1.21 -9.83 29.14
N LYS A 607 -1.50 -8.53 29.21
CA LYS A 607 -0.78 -7.57 30.08
C LYS A 607 -0.78 -8.04 31.56
N ALA A 608 -1.90 -8.61 32.02
CA ALA A 608 -2.07 -9.16 33.37
C ALA A 608 -1.57 -10.61 33.57
N MET A 609 -0.81 -11.19 32.63
CA MET A 609 -0.14 -12.48 32.82
C MET A 609 1.24 -12.31 33.45
N THR A 610 1.64 -13.32 34.21
CA THR A 610 3.02 -13.50 34.70
C THR A 610 3.57 -14.84 34.21
N PHE A 611 4.89 -14.89 34.04
CA PHE A 611 5.64 -16.03 33.52
C PHE A 611 6.81 -16.34 34.45
N ASP A 612 6.96 -17.61 34.82
CA ASP A 612 8.04 -18.05 35.69
C ASP A 612 9.34 -18.25 34.89
N ASP A 613 10.42 -17.62 35.34
CA ASP A 613 11.74 -17.60 34.67
C ASP A 613 12.46 -18.97 34.62
N THR A 614 11.79 -20.05 35.03
CA THR A 614 12.33 -21.41 35.13
C THR A 614 12.90 -21.97 33.81
N ILE A 615 12.44 -21.48 32.65
CA ILE A 615 12.99 -21.86 31.34
C ILE A 615 14.46 -21.43 31.19
N GLY A 616 14.90 -20.34 31.84
CA GLY A 616 16.30 -19.92 31.85
C GLY A 616 17.21 -20.74 32.77
N VAL A 617 16.65 -21.50 33.72
CA VAL A 617 17.39 -22.20 34.78
C VAL A 617 17.69 -23.67 34.43
N LEU A 618 17.00 -24.25 33.44
CA LEU A 618 17.19 -25.66 33.03
C LEU A 618 18.53 -25.95 32.31
N SER A 619 19.34 -24.93 32.03
CA SER A 619 20.75 -25.08 31.64
C SER A 619 21.75 -24.80 32.79
N ALA A 620 21.27 -24.51 34.00
CA ALA A 620 22.08 -24.08 35.14
C ALA A 620 21.54 -24.59 36.50
N GLY A 621 21.38 -25.92 36.66
CA GLY A 621 21.01 -26.52 37.94
C GLY A 621 21.30 -28.02 37.98
N GLY A 622 22.44 -28.44 38.55
CA GLY A 622 22.83 -29.85 38.51
C GLY A 622 23.99 -30.38 39.37
N ASN A 623 24.84 -29.53 39.97
CA ASN A 623 25.50 -29.79 41.27
C ASN A 623 26.52 -28.72 41.65
N GLY A 624 26.51 -28.33 42.93
CA GLY A 624 27.58 -27.54 43.52
C GLY A 624 28.80 -28.41 43.83
N SER A 625 29.83 -28.31 43.02
CA SER A 625 31.19 -28.74 43.38
C SER A 625 32.21 -27.90 42.62
N SER A 626 33.09 -27.23 43.37
CA SER A 626 34.15 -26.37 42.86
C SER A 626 35.24 -27.21 42.17
N ALA A 627 35.21 -27.26 40.84
CA ALA A 627 36.28 -27.80 40.01
C ALA A 627 36.83 -26.69 39.11
N ALA A 628 38.13 -26.41 39.21
CA ALA A 628 38.80 -25.44 38.37
C ALA A 628 38.84 -25.91 36.91
N SER A 629 38.57 -25.01 35.97
CA SER A 629 38.67 -25.28 34.54
C SER A 629 40.13 -25.43 34.11
N LEU A 630 40.42 -26.49 33.35
CA LEU A 630 41.71 -26.68 32.70
C LEU A 630 41.86 -25.71 31.51
N PRO A 631 43.02 -25.06 31.32
CA PRO A 631 43.24 -24.18 30.18
C PRO A 631 43.43 -25.00 28.89
N GLY A 632 42.63 -24.72 27.85
CA GLY A 632 42.88 -25.28 26.51
C GLY A 632 41.68 -25.64 25.63
N GLN A 633 40.43 -25.48 26.09
CA GLN A 633 39.25 -25.68 25.22
C GLN A 633 38.73 -24.35 24.64
N PRO A 634 38.33 -24.33 23.34
CA PRO A 634 37.68 -23.16 22.77
C PRO A 634 36.28 -22.97 23.39
N PRO A 635 35.76 -21.73 23.47
CA PRO A 635 34.43 -21.50 23.99
C PRO A 635 33.39 -22.18 23.09
N ALA A 636 32.48 -22.93 23.70
CA ALA A 636 31.29 -23.42 23.01
C ALA A 636 30.45 -22.20 22.56
N PRO A 637 29.77 -22.25 21.40
CA PRO A 637 28.97 -21.13 20.93
C PRO A 637 27.84 -20.86 21.91
N VAL A 638 27.86 -19.68 22.52
CA VAL A 638 26.77 -19.18 23.37
C VAL A 638 25.58 -18.91 22.46
N LEU A 639 24.66 -19.87 22.41
CA LEU A 639 23.37 -19.68 21.78
C LEU A 639 22.63 -18.63 22.62
N LEU A 640 22.49 -17.43 22.09
CA LEU A 640 21.95 -16.26 22.80
C LEU A 640 20.43 -16.44 22.99
N GLN A 641 20.05 -17.33 23.91
CA GLN A 641 18.67 -17.70 24.16
C GLN A 641 17.96 -16.52 24.83
N ARG A 642 17.16 -15.82 24.03
CA ARG A 642 16.46 -14.58 24.42
C ARG A 642 15.70 -14.78 25.73
N ARG A 643 15.94 -13.89 26.70
CA ARG A 643 15.11 -13.79 27.91
C ARG A 643 13.70 -13.35 27.50
N GLY A 644 12.70 -14.13 27.88
CA GLY A 644 11.30 -13.77 27.65
C GLY A 644 10.83 -12.68 28.60
N SER A 645 9.68 -12.10 28.30
CA SER A 645 9.05 -11.13 29.18
C SER A 645 8.48 -11.84 30.42
N VAL A 646 9.08 -11.57 31.59
CA VAL A 646 8.61 -12.09 32.90
C VAL A 646 7.19 -11.58 33.22
N TYR A 647 6.93 -10.33 32.85
CA TYR A 647 5.63 -9.67 32.99
C TYR A 647 4.95 -9.55 31.62
N GLY A 648 3.66 -9.87 31.57
CA GLY A 648 2.83 -9.76 30.38
C GLY A 648 2.72 -8.34 29.83
N ALA A 649 2.85 -7.33 30.68
CA ALA A 649 2.92 -5.92 30.28
C ALA A 649 4.05 -5.61 29.29
N ASN A 650 5.12 -6.41 29.29
CA ASN A 650 6.28 -6.25 28.42
C ASN A 650 6.21 -7.15 27.18
N VAL A 651 5.05 -7.77 26.90
CA VAL A 651 4.84 -8.54 25.66
C VAL A 651 4.53 -7.56 24.53
N PRO A 652 5.31 -7.54 23.43
CA PRO A 652 5.01 -6.69 22.29
C PRO A 652 3.69 -7.14 21.66
N MET A 653 2.73 -6.24 21.56
CA MET A 653 1.41 -6.52 21.01
C MET A 653 0.90 -5.35 20.18
N ILE A 654 0.06 -5.66 19.19
CA ILE A 654 -0.65 -4.70 18.37
C ILE A 654 -2.12 -5.12 18.27
N THR A 655 -3.01 -4.23 18.68
CA THR A 655 -4.45 -4.46 18.75
C THR A 655 -5.15 -3.68 17.63
N GLU A 656 -5.89 -4.40 16.78
CA GLU A 656 -6.83 -3.77 15.86
C GLU A 656 -8.00 -3.15 16.64
N LEU A 657 -8.35 -1.91 16.33
CA LEU A 657 -9.52 -1.22 16.84
C LEU A 657 -10.46 -0.80 15.70
N VAL A 658 -11.76 -0.96 15.92
CA VAL A 658 -12.84 -0.48 15.07
C VAL A 658 -13.20 0.96 15.43
N ASN A 659 -13.26 1.28 16.72
CA ASN A 659 -13.64 2.60 17.22
C ASN A 659 -12.43 3.32 17.85
N ASP A 660 -12.14 4.54 17.40
CA ASP A 660 -11.01 5.35 17.87
C ASP A 660 -11.09 5.66 19.37
N SER A 661 -12.28 5.98 19.90
CA SER A 661 -12.48 6.31 21.31
C SER A 661 -12.22 5.15 22.27
N ASN A 662 -12.10 3.92 21.75
CA ASN A 662 -11.81 2.74 22.56
C ASN A 662 -10.30 2.58 22.87
N VAL A 663 -9.43 3.38 22.26
CA VAL A 663 -7.96 3.30 22.44
C VAL A 663 -7.51 3.51 23.89
N GLN A 664 -8.19 4.39 24.63
CA GLN A 664 -7.93 4.71 26.04
C GLN A 664 -7.95 3.44 26.93
N PHE A 665 -8.80 2.46 26.63
CA PHE A 665 -8.94 1.25 27.46
C PHE A 665 -7.76 0.25 27.34
N LEU A 666 -6.77 0.53 26.49
CA LEU A 666 -5.61 -0.35 26.32
C LEU A 666 -4.53 -0.17 27.38
N ASP A 667 -4.29 1.06 27.84
CA ASP A 667 -3.26 1.41 28.82
C ASP A 667 -3.92 2.06 30.05
N GLN A 668 -3.48 1.67 31.27
CA GLN A 668 -4.09 2.14 32.53
C GLN A 668 -3.30 3.28 33.19
N ASP A 669 -2.26 3.75 32.49
CA ASP A 669 -1.25 4.72 32.92
C ASP A 669 -1.15 5.90 31.94
N ASP A 670 -2.18 6.11 31.13
CA ASP A 670 -2.35 7.31 30.29
C ASP A 670 -3.28 8.31 31.00
N ASP A 671 -3.19 9.59 30.64
CA ASP A 671 -4.10 10.63 31.15
C ASP A 671 -5.37 10.66 30.27
N ASP A 672 -6.37 9.83 30.62
CA ASP A 672 -7.60 9.63 29.84
C ASP A 672 -8.44 10.92 29.65
N ASP A 673 -8.23 11.63 28.53
CA ASP A 673 -9.12 12.69 28.03
C ASP A 673 -9.82 12.24 26.72
N PRO A 674 -11.16 12.05 26.72
CA PRO A 674 -11.91 11.55 25.56
C PRO A 674 -11.96 12.52 24.36
N ASP A 675 -11.61 13.80 24.55
CA ASP A 675 -11.51 14.77 23.46
C ASP A 675 -10.14 14.70 22.73
N THR A 676 -9.22 13.83 23.19
CA THR A 676 -7.90 13.61 22.57
C THR A 676 -8.01 12.87 21.24
N GLU A 677 -7.48 13.46 20.17
CA GLU A 677 -7.42 12.80 18.86
C GLU A 677 -6.55 11.53 18.90
N LEU A 678 -6.98 10.46 18.23
CA LEU A 678 -6.37 9.11 18.28
C LEU A 678 -4.84 9.13 18.24
N TYR A 679 -4.24 9.97 17.38
CA TYR A 679 -2.80 9.95 17.18
C TYR A 679 -1.99 10.55 18.34
N LEU A 680 -2.61 11.35 19.21
CA LEU A 680 -1.97 11.91 20.41
C LEU A 680 -1.96 10.90 21.58
N THR A 681 -2.84 9.91 21.54
CA THR A 681 -2.96 8.89 22.59
C THR A 681 -1.71 8.03 22.70
N GLN A 682 -1.33 7.66 23.92
CA GLN A 682 -0.12 6.87 24.16
C GLN A 682 -0.13 5.49 23.48
N PRO A 683 -1.23 4.71 23.47
CA PRO A 683 -1.22 3.38 22.85
C PRO A 683 -0.94 3.44 21.35
N PHE A 684 -1.40 4.50 20.68
CA PHE A 684 -1.12 4.76 19.27
C PHE A 684 0.31 5.25 19.05
N ALA A 685 0.78 6.26 19.80
CA ALA A 685 2.15 6.77 19.73
C ALA A 685 3.21 5.68 20.00
N CYS A 686 2.88 4.68 20.82
CA CYS A 686 3.73 3.52 21.10
C CYS A 686 3.65 2.40 20.03
N GLY A 687 2.67 2.43 19.12
CA GLY A 687 2.47 1.37 18.11
C GLY A 687 1.77 0.12 18.62
N THR A 688 1.06 0.21 19.74
CA THR A 688 0.31 -0.91 20.34
C THR A 688 -1.16 -0.96 19.90
N ALA A 689 -1.68 0.12 19.33
CA ALA A 689 -3.01 0.23 18.75
C ALA A 689 -2.93 0.52 17.25
N PHE A 690 -3.86 -0.01 16.46
CA PHE A 690 -4.05 0.36 15.07
C PHE A 690 -5.54 0.41 14.72
N ALA A 691 -6.05 1.60 14.42
CA ALA A 691 -7.44 1.80 14.01
C ALA A 691 -7.57 1.88 12.49
N VAL A 692 -8.74 1.53 11.95
CA VAL A 692 -9.00 1.56 10.49
C VAL A 692 -9.34 2.98 9.99
N SER A 693 -9.70 3.89 10.89
CA SER A 693 -9.93 5.33 10.66
C SER A 693 -8.75 6.00 9.95
N VAL A 694 -7.51 5.76 10.40
CA VAL A 694 -6.29 6.39 9.85
C VAL A 694 -6.14 6.19 8.34
N LEU A 695 -6.67 5.10 7.78
CA LEU A 695 -6.60 4.82 6.35
C LEU A 695 -7.49 5.74 5.48
N ASP A 696 -8.35 6.59 6.06
CA ASP A 696 -9.14 7.57 5.30
C ASP A 696 -8.28 8.68 4.69
N SER A 697 -7.23 9.11 5.41
CA SER A 697 -6.28 10.13 4.93
C SER A 697 -5.60 9.72 3.62
N LEU A 698 -5.47 8.40 3.37
CA LEU A 698 -4.91 7.87 2.12
C LEU A 698 -5.77 8.20 0.89
N MET A 699 -7.07 8.44 1.02
CA MET A 699 -7.89 8.89 -0.12
C MET A 699 -7.42 10.26 -0.63
N SER A 700 -7.19 11.20 0.29
CA SER A 700 -6.65 12.51 -0.03
C SER A 700 -5.22 12.41 -0.54
N THR A 701 -4.35 11.70 0.19
CA THR A 701 -2.93 11.55 -0.19
C THR A 701 -2.73 10.86 -1.54
N THR A 702 -3.58 9.89 -1.90
CA THR A 702 -3.56 9.26 -3.25
C THR A 702 -4.05 10.22 -4.34
N TYR A 703 -5.05 11.05 -4.06
CA TYR A 703 -5.51 12.07 -5.01
C TYR A 703 -4.38 13.06 -5.38
N PHE A 704 -3.76 13.70 -4.39
CA PHE A 704 -2.67 14.66 -4.64
C PHE A 704 -1.36 13.99 -5.11
N ASN A 705 -1.09 12.74 -4.73
CA ASN A 705 0.15 12.04 -5.08
C ASN A 705 -0.10 10.56 -5.47
N GLN A 706 -0.37 10.32 -6.75
CA GLN A 706 -0.56 8.98 -7.35
C GLN A 706 0.57 8.00 -6.97
N ASN A 707 1.83 8.47 -6.89
CA ASN A 707 2.97 7.61 -6.60
C ASN A 707 3.14 7.27 -5.12
N ALA A 708 2.48 8.00 -4.20
CA ALA A 708 2.56 7.74 -2.75
C ALA A 708 1.95 6.38 -2.39
N LEU A 709 0.77 6.06 -2.93
CA LEU A 709 0.12 4.76 -2.69
C LEU A 709 0.98 3.60 -3.22
N THR A 710 1.56 3.73 -4.41
CA THR A 710 2.46 2.71 -4.98
C THR A 710 3.70 2.49 -4.11
N LEU A 711 4.30 3.56 -3.56
CA LEU A 711 5.43 3.47 -2.62
C LEU A 711 5.02 2.79 -1.31
N ILE A 712 3.90 3.20 -0.69
CA ILE A 712 3.38 2.60 0.54
C ILE A 712 3.10 1.10 0.34
N ARG A 713 2.39 0.73 -0.73
CA ARG A 713 2.12 -0.67 -1.08
C ARG A 713 3.41 -1.46 -1.28
N SER A 714 4.39 -0.90 -1.99
CA SER A 714 5.70 -1.55 -2.20
C SER A 714 6.44 -1.82 -0.88
N LEU A 715 6.35 -0.90 0.08
CA LEU A 715 6.99 -0.99 1.38
C LEU A 715 6.29 -1.99 2.31
N ILE A 716 4.95 -1.98 2.37
CA ILE A 716 4.21 -2.82 3.33
C ILE A 716 3.90 -4.23 2.84
N THR A 717 3.64 -4.42 1.55
CA THR A 717 3.24 -5.75 1.00
C THR A 717 4.43 -6.70 0.85
N GLY A 718 5.66 -6.21 1.04
CA GLY A 718 6.86 -6.97 0.68
C GLY A 718 7.10 -7.03 -0.82
N GLY A 719 6.51 -6.11 -1.61
CA GLY A 719 6.71 -5.97 -3.05
C GLY A 719 5.73 -6.76 -3.92
N ALA A 720 4.42 -6.70 -3.63
CA ALA A 720 3.42 -7.22 -4.55
C ALA A 720 3.49 -6.47 -5.89
N THR A 721 3.84 -7.16 -6.98
CA THR A 721 3.88 -6.58 -8.33
C THR A 721 2.50 -6.65 -8.99
N PRO A 722 2.16 -5.76 -9.94
CA PRO A 722 0.92 -5.86 -10.72
C PRO A 722 0.77 -7.20 -11.45
N GLU A 723 1.89 -7.81 -11.87
CA GLU A 723 1.92 -9.18 -12.43
C GLU A 723 1.41 -10.23 -11.42
N LEU A 724 1.88 -10.17 -10.17
CA LEU A 724 1.41 -11.07 -9.12
C LEU A 724 -0.08 -10.84 -8.84
N GLU A 725 -0.53 -9.59 -8.78
CA GLU A 725 -1.95 -9.25 -8.63
C GLU A 725 -2.81 -9.87 -9.74
N LEU A 726 -2.34 -9.85 -11.00
CA LEU A 726 -3.03 -10.47 -12.13
C LEU A 726 -3.11 -12.00 -12.00
N ILE A 727 -2.00 -12.67 -11.64
CA ILE A 727 -1.98 -14.13 -11.40
C ILE A 727 -2.98 -14.52 -10.30
N LEU A 728 -3.11 -13.68 -9.26
CA LEU A 728 -4.06 -13.91 -8.18
C LEU A 728 -5.51 -13.64 -8.63
N ALA A 729 -5.72 -12.65 -9.48
CA ALA A 729 -7.01 -12.33 -10.11
C ALA A 729 -7.52 -13.46 -11.03
N GLU A 730 -6.63 -14.21 -11.71
CA GLU A 730 -6.97 -15.44 -12.43
C GLU A 730 -7.50 -16.59 -11.53
N GLY A 731 -7.51 -16.41 -10.20
CA GLY A 731 -7.91 -17.45 -9.25
C GLY A 731 -6.88 -18.59 -9.10
N ALA A 732 -5.68 -18.40 -9.65
CA ALA A 732 -4.61 -19.39 -9.67
C ALA A 732 -4.01 -19.70 -8.29
N GLY A 733 -4.15 -18.77 -7.34
CA GLY A 733 -3.40 -18.76 -6.10
C GLY A 733 -1.91 -18.47 -6.31
N LEU A 734 -1.10 -18.63 -5.26
CA LEU A 734 0.35 -18.45 -5.35
C LEU A 734 0.98 -19.68 -6.03
N ARG A 735 1.28 -19.56 -7.33
CA ARG A 735 2.01 -20.58 -8.09
C ARG A 735 3.50 -20.56 -7.72
N GLY A 736 4.10 -21.73 -7.54
CA GLY A 736 5.54 -21.85 -7.34
C GLY A 736 6.31 -21.59 -8.64
N GLY A 737 7.54 -21.11 -8.53
CA GLY A 737 8.47 -20.87 -9.64
C GLY A 737 9.78 -21.65 -9.50
N TYR A 738 10.44 -21.88 -10.64
CA TYR A 738 11.86 -22.27 -10.65
C TYR A 738 12.73 -21.02 -10.47
N SER A 739 13.77 -21.12 -9.65
CA SER A 739 14.66 -19.99 -9.36
C SER A 739 15.60 -19.70 -10.53
N THR A 740 15.20 -18.80 -11.42
CA THR A 740 16.08 -18.22 -12.44
C THR A 740 16.97 -17.12 -11.82
N PRO A 741 18.12 -16.76 -12.44
CA PRO A 741 18.94 -15.64 -11.98
C PRO A 741 18.17 -14.31 -11.90
N GLU A 742 17.24 -14.08 -12.83
CA GLU A 742 16.35 -12.91 -12.86
C GLU A 742 15.36 -12.89 -11.69
N SER A 743 14.71 -14.03 -11.43
CA SER A 743 13.82 -14.23 -10.28
C SER A 743 14.55 -14.06 -8.94
N LEU A 744 15.82 -14.48 -8.86
CA LEU A 744 16.66 -14.28 -7.69
C LEU A 744 17.14 -12.82 -7.55
N ALA A 745 17.31 -12.07 -8.63
CA ALA A 745 17.65 -10.65 -8.59
C ALA A 745 16.51 -9.80 -8.02
N ASN A 746 15.24 -10.20 -8.21
CA ASN A 746 14.07 -9.56 -7.60
C ASN A 746 14.06 -9.61 -6.04
N ARG A 747 14.97 -10.38 -5.42
CA ARG A 747 15.15 -10.45 -3.97
C ARG A 747 15.98 -9.30 -3.40
N ASP A 748 16.78 -8.62 -4.22
CA ASP A 748 17.63 -7.49 -3.80
C ASP A 748 16.81 -6.22 -3.58
N ARG A 749 16.00 -6.26 -2.51
CA ARG A 749 15.07 -5.20 -2.10
C ARG A 749 15.25 -4.93 -0.62
N CYS A 750 15.18 -3.66 -0.27
CA CYS A 750 15.25 -3.24 1.13
C CYS A 750 14.14 -3.88 1.97
N ARG A 751 14.45 -4.12 3.24
CA ARG A 751 13.54 -4.61 4.26
C ARG A 751 13.54 -3.65 5.44
N VAL A 752 12.37 -3.41 6.02
CA VAL A 752 12.23 -2.67 7.26
C VAL A 752 12.82 -3.50 8.40
N GLY A 753 13.55 -2.87 9.30
CA GLY A 753 13.94 -3.46 10.58
C GLY A 753 14.28 -2.41 11.62
N GLN A 754 14.65 -2.89 12.80
CA GLN A 754 15.13 -2.07 13.91
C GLN A 754 16.51 -2.53 14.35
N ILE A 755 17.38 -1.57 14.65
CA ILE A 755 18.69 -1.82 15.27
C ILE A 755 18.73 -1.11 16.61
N SER A 756 19.13 -1.82 17.67
CA SER A 756 19.35 -1.22 18.98
C SER A 756 20.71 -0.54 19.03
N LEU A 757 20.81 0.61 19.70
CA LEU A 757 22.08 1.28 19.98
C LEU A 757 22.82 0.73 21.21
N TYR A 758 22.33 -0.36 21.82
CA TYR A 758 22.97 -0.99 22.98
C TYR A 758 24.09 -1.96 22.58
N ASP A 759 24.02 -2.56 21.39
CA ASP A 759 24.96 -3.57 20.91
C ASP A 759 25.16 -3.45 19.38
N GLY A 760 26.25 -4.02 18.87
CA GLY A 760 26.62 -3.97 17.47
C GLY A 760 27.37 -2.69 17.06
N PRO A 761 27.66 -2.51 15.75
CA PRO A 761 28.60 -1.50 15.28
C PRO A 761 28.11 -0.05 15.44
N LEU A 762 26.80 0.16 15.62
CA LEU A 762 26.22 1.49 15.80
C LEU A 762 26.18 1.92 17.27
N ALA A 763 26.53 1.04 18.21
CA ALA A 763 26.52 1.36 19.65
C ALA A 763 27.47 2.51 20.03
N GLN A 764 28.54 2.73 19.25
CA GLN A 764 29.45 3.87 19.42
C GLN A 764 28.76 5.25 19.30
N PHE A 765 27.58 5.32 18.69
CA PHE A 765 26.77 6.55 18.61
C PHE A 765 25.73 6.67 19.73
N GLY A 766 25.49 5.61 20.51
CA GLY A 766 24.56 5.61 21.63
C GLY A 766 25.05 6.42 22.84
N GLU A 767 26.37 6.49 23.05
CA GLU A 767 26.98 7.29 24.12
C GLU A 767 27.11 8.77 23.72
N ALA A 768 25.98 9.49 23.75
CA ALA A 768 25.87 10.92 23.44
C ALA A 768 26.25 11.34 22.00
N GLY A 769 26.10 10.43 21.03
CA GLY A 769 26.16 10.77 19.61
C GLY A 769 24.92 11.51 19.12
N LYS A 770 25.03 12.10 17.93
CA LYS A 770 23.93 12.78 17.23
C LYS A 770 23.31 11.88 16.17
N TYR A 771 22.01 12.06 15.90
CA TYR A 771 21.30 11.31 14.86
C TYR A 771 21.91 11.53 13.46
N GLY A 772 22.38 12.74 13.13
CA GLY A 772 23.02 13.01 11.84
C GLY A 772 24.33 12.23 11.62
N ASP A 773 25.18 12.13 12.65
CA ASP A 773 26.44 11.37 12.58
C ASP A 773 26.16 9.86 12.40
N LEU A 774 25.16 9.35 13.12
CA LEU A 774 24.65 7.98 12.97
C LEU A 774 24.12 7.73 11.55
N PHE A 775 23.30 8.64 11.01
CA PHE A 775 22.70 8.52 9.67
C PHE A 775 23.78 8.41 8.58
N VAL A 776 24.77 9.31 8.61
CA VAL A 776 25.87 9.32 7.63
C VAL A 776 26.72 8.04 7.75
N ALA A 777 27.04 7.61 8.97
CA ALA A 777 27.82 6.39 9.19
C ALA A 777 27.07 5.11 8.75
N ALA A 778 25.78 4.98 9.08
CA ALA A 778 24.94 3.85 8.71
C ALA A 778 24.76 3.74 7.18
N LEU A 779 24.53 4.87 6.52
CA LEU A 779 24.33 4.93 5.07
C LEU A 779 25.63 4.66 4.30
N SER A 780 26.75 5.28 4.69
CA SER A 780 28.04 5.14 4.00
C SER A 780 28.72 3.78 4.22
N THR A 781 28.61 3.21 5.43
CA THR A 781 29.32 1.96 5.80
C THR A 781 28.50 0.71 5.49
N TYR A 782 27.17 0.77 5.69
CA TYR A 782 26.29 -0.41 5.62
C TYR A 782 25.19 -0.30 4.56
N GLY A 783 25.04 0.85 3.90
CA GLY A 783 23.93 1.09 2.96
C GLY A 783 22.56 1.15 3.65
N MET A 784 22.52 1.35 4.98
CA MET A 784 21.29 1.38 5.76
C MET A 784 20.76 2.81 5.86
N LEU A 785 19.52 3.05 5.43
CA LEU A 785 18.88 4.35 5.55
C LEU A 785 18.07 4.39 6.86
N CYS A 786 18.43 5.28 7.79
CA CYS A 786 17.68 5.51 9.02
C CYS A 786 16.46 6.41 8.74
N ILE A 787 15.27 5.99 9.19
CA ILE A 787 14.01 6.74 9.02
C ILE A 787 13.66 7.53 10.29
N GLY A 788 13.95 6.96 11.46
CA GLY A 788 13.53 7.50 12.75
C GLY A 788 13.97 6.65 13.93
N LEU A 789 13.48 6.99 15.11
CA LEU A 789 13.81 6.35 16.38
C LEU A 789 12.57 5.75 17.05
N TYR A 790 12.81 4.79 17.94
CA TYR A 790 11.83 4.15 18.80
C TYR A 790 12.39 4.18 20.23
N ARG A 791 12.07 5.26 20.96
CA ARG A 791 12.69 5.68 22.22
C ARG A 791 11.81 5.29 23.41
N PHE A 792 12.39 4.91 24.54
CA PHE A 792 11.62 4.67 25.77
C PHE A 792 10.94 5.96 26.26
N ARG A 793 9.66 5.88 26.64
CA ARG A 793 8.91 7.01 27.24
C ARG A 793 9.59 7.49 28.52
N ASP A 794 9.89 6.55 29.40
CA ASP A 794 10.50 6.81 30.70
C ASP A 794 12.02 6.58 30.61
N THR A 795 12.80 7.66 30.65
CA THR A 795 14.27 7.60 30.63
C THR A 795 14.89 7.50 32.03
N SER A 796 14.08 7.57 33.09
CA SER A 796 14.52 7.42 34.47
C SER A 796 14.83 5.96 34.83
N SER A 797 15.95 5.72 35.51
CA SER A 797 16.37 4.39 35.96
C SER A 797 15.60 3.85 37.19
N SER A 798 14.36 4.31 37.40
CA SER A 798 13.50 3.92 38.51
C SER A 798 12.95 2.50 38.33
N CYS A 799 12.71 1.78 39.42
CA CYS A 799 12.15 0.43 39.39
C CYS A 799 10.74 0.35 38.77
N ASP A 800 10.02 1.48 38.74
CA ASP A 800 8.67 1.61 38.19
C ASP A 800 8.66 2.16 36.74
N ALA A 801 9.82 2.29 36.09
CA ALA A 801 9.91 2.84 34.74
C ALA A 801 9.26 1.91 33.70
N SER A 802 8.38 2.47 32.86
CA SER A 802 7.66 1.72 31.83
C SER A 802 8.58 1.33 30.68
N SER A 803 8.53 0.06 30.25
CA SER A 803 9.28 -0.39 29.07
C SER A 803 8.62 -0.02 27.73
N LYS A 804 7.63 0.88 27.74
CA LYS A 804 6.97 1.38 26.52
C LYS A 804 7.91 2.31 25.74
N ARG A 805 7.83 2.20 24.42
CA ARG A 805 8.59 3.03 23.49
C ARG A 805 7.64 3.77 22.56
N TYR A 806 7.96 5.02 22.25
CA TYR A 806 7.23 5.86 21.30
C TYR A 806 8.07 6.11 20.04
N VAL A 807 7.38 6.41 18.94
CA VAL A 807 7.98 6.65 17.62
C VAL A 807 8.47 8.09 17.49
N ILE A 808 9.62 8.32 16.86
CA ILE A 808 10.07 9.65 16.43
C ILE A 808 10.47 9.56 14.95
N THR A 809 9.64 10.13 14.08
CA THR A 809 9.87 10.15 12.63
C THR A 809 10.85 11.27 12.26
N ASN A 810 11.85 10.98 11.41
CA ASN A 810 12.77 11.97 10.83
C ASN A 810 13.32 13.03 11.83
N PRO A 811 13.97 12.62 12.94
CA PRO A 811 14.51 13.58 13.91
C PRO A 811 15.64 14.44 13.30
N PRO A 812 15.85 15.67 13.80
CA PRO A 812 16.92 16.56 13.35
C PRO A 812 18.32 15.96 13.41
N ASP A 813 19.26 16.50 12.62
CA ASP A 813 20.64 16.02 12.57
C ASP A 813 21.41 16.25 13.88
N ASP A 814 21.02 17.25 14.68
CA ASP A 814 21.59 17.53 16.00
C ASP A 814 20.88 16.83 17.17
N PHE A 815 19.84 16.05 16.90
CA PHE A 815 19.08 15.31 17.91
C PHE A 815 19.97 14.31 18.66
N SER A 816 19.91 14.37 19.99
CA SER A 816 20.77 13.57 20.87
C SER A 816 20.24 12.15 21.03
N LEU A 817 21.11 11.15 20.87
CA LEU A 817 20.78 9.73 20.99
C LEU A 817 20.98 9.20 22.41
N LEU A 818 20.22 8.15 22.75
CA LEU A 818 20.40 7.37 23.97
C LEU A 818 20.85 5.94 23.61
N PRO A 819 21.68 5.27 24.44
CA PRO A 819 22.14 3.91 24.15
C PRO A 819 20.99 2.89 24.20
N THR A 820 19.88 3.24 24.86
CA THR A 820 18.66 2.43 24.89
C THR A 820 17.79 2.57 23.64
N ASP A 821 18.04 3.54 22.76
CA ASP A 821 17.19 3.77 21.58
C ASP A 821 17.26 2.61 20.59
N GLN A 822 16.19 2.46 19.82
CA GLN A 822 16.12 1.59 18.64
C GLN A 822 15.90 2.47 17.41
N VAL A 823 16.54 2.14 16.30
CA VAL A 823 16.55 2.95 15.08
C VAL A 823 15.78 2.21 13.99
N PHE A 824 14.76 2.84 13.41
CA PHE A 824 14.08 2.32 12.23
C PHE A 824 15.01 2.45 11.01
N VAL A 825 15.31 1.34 10.35
CA VAL A 825 16.22 1.28 9.22
C VAL A 825 15.64 0.52 8.03
N LEU A 826 15.96 0.99 6.83
CA LEU A 826 15.83 0.24 5.58
C LEU A 826 17.13 -0.51 5.33
N MET A 827 17.19 -1.74 5.81
CA MET A 827 18.32 -2.64 5.58
C MET A 827 18.25 -3.16 4.15
N GLN A 828 19.37 -3.13 3.44
CA GLN A 828 19.49 -3.78 2.14
C GLN A 828 19.49 -5.30 2.31
N PHE A 829 19.15 -6.02 1.25
CA PHE A 829 19.37 -7.46 1.22
C PHE A 829 20.88 -7.73 1.15
N ASP A 830 21.36 -8.60 2.03
CA ASP A 830 22.65 -9.26 1.87
C ASP A 830 22.36 -10.64 1.27
N PRO A 831 22.80 -10.95 0.04
CA PRO A 831 22.68 -12.29 -0.53
C PRO A 831 23.34 -13.38 0.32
N GLY A 832 24.24 -12.98 1.23
CA GLY A 832 25.18 -13.83 1.91
C GLY A 832 26.28 -14.31 0.96
N VAL A 833 27.47 -14.55 1.49
CA VAL A 833 28.37 -15.51 0.84
C VAL A 833 27.66 -16.86 0.96
N GLU A 834 27.36 -17.52 -0.16
CA GLU A 834 26.80 -18.87 -0.15
C GLU A 834 27.60 -19.72 0.84
N TYR A 835 26.95 -20.18 1.90
CA TYR A 835 27.59 -21.06 2.87
C TYR A 835 27.78 -22.42 2.19
N ARG A 836 28.86 -22.53 1.41
CA ARG A 836 29.31 -23.79 0.80
C ARG A 836 29.34 -24.80 1.92
N SER A 837 28.37 -25.71 1.91
CA SER A 837 28.31 -26.79 2.88
C SER A 837 29.67 -27.46 2.86
N SER A 838 30.40 -27.32 3.97
CA SER A 838 31.73 -27.90 4.13
C SER A 838 31.55 -29.41 4.26
N ARG A 839 31.27 -30.07 3.13
CA ARG A 839 31.40 -31.51 2.97
C ARG A 839 32.77 -31.85 3.51
N ARG A 840 32.79 -32.59 4.62
CA ARG A 840 34.00 -33.07 5.27
C ARG A 840 34.91 -33.66 4.19
N ALA A 841 36.02 -32.97 3.89
CA ALA A 841 37.14 -33.60 3.22
C ALA A 841 37.69 -34.65 4.19
N GLY A 842 37.20 -35.87 4.04
CA GLY A 842 37.63 -37.00 4.87
C GLY A 842 39.12 -37.22 4.66
N SER A 843 39.88 -37.11 5.75
CA SER A 843 41.31 -37.40 5.74
C SER A 843 41.55 -38.88 5.52
N THR A 844 41.94 -39.27 4.31
CA THR A 844 42.66 -40.53 4.06
C THR A 844 44.01 -40.18 3.44
N GLY A 845 45.07 -40.35 4.22
CA GLY A 845 46.42 -39.94 3.85
C GLY A 845 47.17 -40.94 2.98
N GLY A 846 48.37 -40.51 2.55
CA GLY A 846 49.25 -41.19 1.60
C GLY A 846 49.31 -40.41 0.29
N GLY A 847 50.45 -39.94 -0.20
CA GLY A 847 51.82 -40.05 0.33
C GLY A 847 52.82 -39.95 -0.82
N GLY A 848 53.89 -39.16 -0.65
CA GLY A 848 54.89 -38.91 -1.70
C GLY A 848 54.77 -37.50 -2.28
N GLY A 849 55.78 -36.66 -2.03
CA GLY A 849 55.90 -35.34 -2.64
C GLY A 849 56.88 -35.34 -3.81
N LYS A 850 56.94 -34.21 -4.52
CA LYS A 850 58.18 -33.58 -5.04
C LYS A 850 57.89 -32.20 -5.66
N ASP A 851 58.68 -31.24 -5.20
CA ASP A 851 59.45 -30.23 -5.94
C ASP A 851 58.80 -29.42 -7.09
N ASP A 852 58.80 -28.10 -6.87
CA ASP A 852 59.17 -26.99 -7.77
C ASP A 852 58.39 -26.60 -9.06
N ALA A 853 58.05 -25.30 -9.06
CA ALA A 853 58.15 -24.32 -10.14
C ALA A 853 57.40 -24.52 -11.48
N SER A 854 56.32 -23.75 -11.66
CA SER A 854 56.26 -22.66 -12.67
C SER A 854 55.12 -21.69 -12.38
#